data_AF-A0A3A0BKG3-F1
#
_entry.id   AF-A0A3A0BKG3-F1
#
_cell.length_a   1.000
_cell.length_b   1.000
_cell.length_c   1.000
_cell.angle_alpha   90.00
_cell.angle_beta   90.00
_cell.angle_gamma   90.00
#
_symmetry.space_group_name_H-M   'P 1'
#
loop_
_entity.id
_entity.type
_entity.pdbx_description
1 polymer ?
#
loop_
_entity_poly.entity_id
_entity_poly.type
_entity_poly.pdbx_seq_one_letter_code
_entity_poly.pdbx_strand_id
1 'polypeptide(L)'
;MRVLVSCCVIVALVLPAAVPAQAASAGQPLAQEEELEQAAPTPEPLPVWPEVSALPQYTPSFDPLPEPASQSLEAAIHAAAAEEATAVDAEAGKLGVLAGTAAAVLTPAGGEVHLGGLQIALRSEPGAVTQPVAVAAEVLPPEQASEWSPVGMAFRLSFAMPSEDGVQASATLAAHQPVSLTLDYSQIPLRYGGSFADRLTLYRVTDCAPDRYAADELSGVDGVAQAAAGEPCRTWTALPGENDPASRRLTVALAPQEEAAEVRGDATPEEQDDGLSGKLDQRLFLPLVADGPAAPAPVGEVLYVLAAAASSQQGTYTATPFANVSDYQVSLYTGAMQTSYPIPVPPSAGGVAPAIALEYDSSSLDGMTTTKNNQPGWVGIGWNLQSGYITRHLKTCYLTQAPGDLCLTGEEFSIVLNGVSSRLVLEGGNIYRLQRDPHWKVVKYTDGGSQHPDAQKEYWWVITPDGMRYRFGGEIDPESGADQDSALYATVYSTGSLYCGNFLYDLCNKVYQWNLDRVEDTNGNVTKYFYDQETNYYAARNDQRADFRKLYVRAGYLNRIEYGHRLGVDAPPPTRVRFVTENRCDAPCTWPTHYYDTPGDLECTVTPSTCSQNAQTFWSKKRLDYVETQYYDPGASAWMSVARYDLAYSFPTPPTDPQGDTSERKLWLASITQRLADGSGGLPAVSYAYTMLANRASFSASGISPLYMPRIHQIETELGGVVSFTYGQSHACNTGSSNHVRRTDDCFYHWFVNGGSSGWVLWNRWKVLQMSQSDSFSANPTQVYTYTYSSPVSHYSNDPALPDWGGSCPSLLSTCAKRTWNDFRGSEIVTVTDSSGAQTEYRFHRGMNGDRNTTSGGTYSASITLSDSTTRSDENWLSGQIVEVRRLTSSSVAKQRTAHWFTAALTAGSGIWGAYFVGVQKQEQTVIDATSKTTRTEYVYDSYGNVTQEILHGDISTTADDRLVERGYLYNTSAHLVDRPLWEKLWAGATPGGGAITTTCTTYPSSDVPKAIPSSGTPTIYSDLTISTTGTISDVDVLNLNGTHTWINDLDFSLTSPATTVVIMARSCSSQDNFNLNLDDEAAPGAWPCPPVGGGTYRPSNPLSAFDGQDPNGTWRLTVKDYVTNDGGSLNGWGLRLCTNTEGPPAPTGNEKAFTVYAYDNGAVGDAPTQGNPTL
;
A
#
# COMPACT_ATOMS: atom_id res chain seq x y z
N MET A 1 33.42 -4.36 -49.42
CA MET A 1 34.46 -4.20 -50.48
C MET A 1 33.81 -3.53 -51.70
N ARG A 2 34.57 -2.88 -52.59
CA ARG A 2 34.05 -2.20 -53.80
C ARG A 2 33.66 -3.20 -54.91
N VAL A 3 32.75 -2.77 -55.82
CA VAL A 3 32.72 -3.12 -57.28
C VAL A 3 32.31 -4.57 -57.64
N LEU A 4 31.58 -4.92 -58.73
CA LEU A 4 30.64 -4.28 -59.70
C LEU A 4 29.96 -5.40 -60.56
N VAL A 5 28.88 -5.06 -61.32
CA VAL A 5 28.53 -5.59 -62.68
C VAL A 5 28.08 -7.08 -62.84
N SER A 6 27.23 -7.49 -63.82
CA SER A 6 26.11 -6.85 -64.55
C SER A 6 25.37 -7.83 -65.52
N CYS A 7 24.06 -7.60 -65.73
CA CYS A 7 23.27 -7.77 -66.98
C CYS A 7 23.03 -9.11 -67.73
N CYS A 8 21.94 -9.05 -68.53
CA CYS A 8 21.43 -9.95 -69.61
C CYS A 8 20.77 -11.28 -69.18
N VAL A 9 19.45 -11.54 -69.32
CA VAL A 9 18.37 -11.24 -70.32
C VAL A 9 18.28 -12.24 -71.48
N ILE A 10 17.11 -12.89 -71.62
CA ILE A 10 16.39 -13.19 -72.88
C ILE A 10 14.90 -13.52 -72.57
N VAL A 11 14.01 -13.42 -73.56
CA VAL A 11 12.54 -13.32 -73.41
C VAL A 11 11.79 -14.29 -74.33
N ALA A 12 10.65 -14.84 -73.88
CA ALA A 12 9.52 -15.27 -74.74
C ALA A 12 8.21 -15.44 -73.93
N LEU A 13 7.06 -15.14 -74.56
CA LEU A 13 5.70 -15.48 -74.06
C LEU A 13 5.15 -16.72 -74.81
N VAL A 14 4.04 -17.32 -74.32
CA VAL A 14 2.76 -17.49 -75.07
C VAL A 14 1.72 -18.30 -74.26
N LEU A 15 0.44 -17.97 -74.46
CA LEU A 15 -0.80 -18.61 -73.97
C LEU A 15 -1.72 -18.89 -75.22
N PRO A 16 -2.87 -19.61 -75.17
CA PRO A 16 -3.58 -20.26 -74.03
C PRO A 16 -4.13 -21.69 -74.35
N ALA A 17 -5.02 -22.21 -73.47
CA ALA A 17 -6.37 -22.74 -73.78
C ALA A 17 -6.73 -24.23 -73.54
N ALA A 18 -8.05 -24.41 -73.30
CA ALA A 18 -8.90 -25.61 -73.38
C ALA A 18 -8.98 -26.63 -72.21
N VAL A 19 -10.21 -27.11 -71.97
CA VAL A 19 -10.66 -28.10 -70.97
C VAL A 19 -11.72 -29.01 -71.65
N PRO A 20 -11.81 -30.31 -71.31
CA PRO A 20 -13.15 -30.92 -71.21
C PRO A 20 -13.34 -31.99 -70.09
N ALA A 21 -14.34 -31.75 -69.23
CA ALA A 21 -15.49 -32.62 -68.87
C ALA A 21 -15.36 -34.09 -68.35
N GLN A 22 -16.03 -34.30 -67.19
CA GLN A 22 -17.05 -35.35 -66.85
C GLN A 22 -16.71 -36.83 -66.54
N ALA A 23 -17.00 -37.24 -65.28
CA ALA A 23 -17.86 -38.37 -64.81
C ALA A 23 -17.64 -38.56 -63.27
N ALA A 24 -18.59 -38.68 -62.33
CA ALA A 24 -19.89 -39.40 -62.21
C ALA A 24 -19.74 -40.93 -62.11
N SER A 25 -20.40 -41.70 -61.23
CA SER A 25 -21.27 -41.47 -60.04
C SER A 25 -21.40 -42.83 -59.27
N ALA A 26 -22.12 -43.12 -58.18
CA ALA A 26 -23.14 -42.47 -57.32
C ALA A 26 -23.16 -43.20 -55.92
N GLY A 27 -24.03 -42.84 -54.95
CA GLY A 27 -24.19 -43.63 -53.71
C GLY A 27 -25.02 -43.04 -52.55
N GLN A 28 -26.33 -42.88 -52.73
CA GLN A 28 -27.34 -42.53 -51.68
C GLN A 28 -28.39 -43.67 -51.58
N PRO A 29 -29.25 -43.79 -50.53
CA PRO A 29 -30.26 -42.82 -50.04
C PRO A 29 -30.29 -42.73 -48.47
N LEU A 30 -31.29 -42.24 -47.70
CA LEU A 30 -32.73 -41.94 -47.88
C LEU A 30 -33.25 -40.72 -47.08
N ALA A 31 -34.52 -40.41 -47.37
CA ALA A 31 -35.61 -39.65 -46.72
C ALA A 31 -35.69 -39.58 -45.16
N GLN A 32 -36.56 -38.77 -44.53
CA GLN A 32 -37.77 -38.04 -45.02
C GLN A 32 -38.18 -36.86 -44.09
N GLU A 33 -39.02 -35.94 -44.61
CA GLU A 33 -39.97 -35.04 -43.87
C GLU A 33 -39.41 -33.98 -42.88
N GLU A 34 -40.01 -32.79 -42.70
CA GLU A 34 -41.14 -32.10 -43.38
C GLU A 34 -40.93 -30.56 -43.29
N GLU A 35 -41.48 -29.76 -44.22
CA GLU A 35 -41.24 -28.30 -44.33
C GLU A 35 -42.55 -27.52 -44.54
N LEU A 36 -42.80 -26.49 -43.72
CA LEU A 36 -43.86 -25.49 -43.93
C LEU A 36 -43.43 -24.08 -43.49
N GLU A 37 -43.91 -23.11 -44.27
CA GLU A 37 -43.57 -21.69 -44.34
C GLU A 37 -43.31 -20.90 -43.03
N GLN A 38 -42.30 -20.02 -43.07
CA GLN A 38 -42.53 -18.60 -42.77
C GLN A 38 -41.57 -17.66 -43.55
N ALA A 39 -41.99 -16.41 -43.75
CA ALA A 39 -41.44 -15.52 -44.78
C ALA A 39 -40.18 -14.73 -44.36
N ALA A 40 -39.33 -14.41 -45.35
CA ALA A 40 -38.14 -13.60 -45.16
C ALA A 40 -38.40 -12.08 -45.37
N PRO A 41 -37.97 -11.20 -44.46
CA PRO A 41 -37.86 -9.76 -44.71
C PRO A 41 -36.54 -9.40 -45.39
N THR A 42 -36.55 -8.34 -46.21
CA THR A 42 -35.37 -7.79 -46.90
C THR A 42 -34.53 -6.89 -45.97
N PRO A 43 -33.20 -6.79 -46.18
CA PRO A 43 -32.35 -5.87 -45.42
C PRO A 43 -32.51 -4.41 -45.88
N GLU A 44 -32.63 -3.48 -44.94
CA GLU A 44 -32.59 -2.03 -45.17
C GLU A 44 -31.22 -1.41 -44.73
N PRO A 45 -30.84 -0.24 -45.25
CA PRO A 45 -29.46 0.25 -45.21
C PRO A 45 -29.08 1.06 -43.95
N LEU A 46 -27.77 1.18 -43.73
CA LEU A 46 -27.16 1.99 -42.67
C LEU A 46 -27.37 3.51 -42.89
N PRO A 47 -27.54 4.31 -41.81
CA PRO A 47 -27.69 5.76 -41.92
C PRO A 47 -26.35 6.48 -42.20
N VAL A 48 -26.45 7.60 -42.94
CA VAL A 48 -25.33 8.49 -43.29
C VAL A 48 -25.46 9.80 -42.52
N TRP A 49 -24.34 10.33 -42.02
CA TRP A 49 -24.29 11.62 -41.30
C TRP A 49 -24.28 12.82 -42.26
N PRO A 50 -24.94 13.95 -41.92
CA PRO A 50 -25.11 15.09 -42.83
C PRO A 50 -23.94 16.08 -42.81
N GLU A 51 -23.71 16.74 -43.95
CA GLU A 51 -22.82 17.90 -44.09
C GLU A 51 -23.43 19.17 -43.47
N VAL A 52 -22.59 20.15 -43.10
CA VAL A 52 -23.00 21.46 -42.56
C VAL A 52 -22.46 22.59 -43.45
N SER A 53 -23.29 23.61 -43.71
CA SER A 53 -23.04 24.70 -44.67
C SER A 53 -22.47 25.98 -44.04
N ALA A 54 -21.75 26.77 -44.85
CA ALA A 54 -21.28 28.13 -44.52
C ALA A 54 -22.45 29.15 -44.63
N LEU A 55 -22.44 30.35 -44.02
CA LEU A 55 -21.52 31.51 -44.05
C LEU A 55 -21.84 32.44 -42.83
N PRO A 56 -21.18 33.61 -42.53
CA PRO A 56 -20.35 34.46 -43.38
C PRO A 56 -19.03 35.01 -42.76
N GLN A 57 -18.41 35.97 -43.46
CA GLN A 57 -17.10 36.57 -43.17
C GLN A 57 -17.16 37.75 -42.19
N TYR A 58 -16.06 38.00 -41.47
CA TYR A 58 -15.74 39.30 -40.87
C TYR A 58 -14.23 39.55 -40.96
N THR A 59 -13.80 40.72 -41.45
CA THR A 59 -12.39 41.05 -41.70
C THR A 59 -12.00 42.39 -41.05
N PRO A 60 -11.17 42.38 -39.99
CA PRO A 60 -10.42 43.55 -39.55
C PRO A 60 -9.18 43.77 -40.43
N SER A 61 -8.76 45.03 -40.59
CA SER A 61 -7.56 45.41 -41.33
C SER A 61 -6.29 45.31 -40.49
N PHE A 62 -5.17 44.93 -41.12
CA PHE A 62 -3.83 45.15 -40.56
C PHE A 62 -3.34 46.56 -40.93
N ASP A 63 -2.85 47.30 -39.93
CA ASP A 63 -1.92 48.42 -40.10
C ASP A 63 -0.64 48.09 -39.30
N PRO A 64 0.55 48.50 -39.75
CA PRO A 64 1.82 48.04 -39.18
C PRO A 64 2.26 48.84 -37.95
N LEU A 65 2.74 48.13 -36.91
CA LEU A 65 3.57 48.71 -35.83
C LEU A 65 5.06 48.42 -36.10
N PRO A 66 5.98 49.29 -35.64
CA PRO A 66 7.37 49.31 -36.13
C PRO A 66 8.28 48.26 -35.46
N GLU A 67 9.37 47.93 -36.16
CA GLU A 67 10.47 47.12 -35.60
C GLU A 67 11.20 47.84 -34.44
N PRO A 68 11.41 47.17 -33.29
CA PRO A 68 12.46 47.55 -32.35
C PRO A 68 13.82 47.02 -32.83
N ALA A 69 14.88 47.81 -32.64
CA ALA A 69 16.21 47.50 -33.17
C ALA A 69 16.92 46.36 -32.41
N SER A 70 17.76 45.61 -33.13
CA SER A 70 18.51 44.46 -32.62
C SER A 70 19.74 44.88 -31.80
N GLN A 71 19.65 44.79 -30.47
CA GLN A 71 20.82 44.80 -29.57
C GLN A 71 20.72 43.71 -28.49
N SER A 72 21.76 42.86 -28.44
CA SER A 72 22.10 41.91 -27.35
C SER A 72 20.94 41.13 -26.70
N LEU A 73 20.60 39.98 -27.28
CA LEU A 73 19.69 39.01 -26.67
C LEU A 73 20.16 38.56 -25.27
N GLU A 74 21.46 38.50 -25.00
CA GLU A 74 22.02 38.16 -23.67
C GLU A 74 21.71 39.23 -22.61
N ALA A 75 21.62 40.51 -22.98
CA ALA A 75 21.22 41.56 -22.05
C ALA A 75 19.71 41.51 -21.77
N ALA A 76 18.90 41.18 -22.78
CA ALA A 76 17.47 40.94 -22.61
C ALA A 76 17.19 39.67 -21.81
N ILE A 77 17.95 38.58 -22.01
CA ILE A 77 17.84 37.34 -21.22
C ILE A 77 18.34 37.55 -19.79
N HIS A 78 19.43 38.29 -19.55
CA HIS A 78 19.82 38.60 -18.17
C HIS A 78 18.95 39.66 -17.48
N ALA A 79 18.29 40.55 -18.22
CA ALA A 79 17.28 41.45 -17.66
C ALA A 79 15.95 40.72 -17.39
N ALA A 80 15.47 39.91 -18.34
CA ALA A 80 14.23 39.15 -18.20
C ALA A 80 14.38 37.94 -17.27
N ALA A 81 15.56 37.32 -17.16
CA ALA A 81 15.85 36.33 -16.11
C ALA A 81 16.27 36.99 -14.78
N ALA A 82 16.52 38.30 -14.73
CA ALA A 82 16.55 39.04 -13.47
C ALA A 82 15.14 39.45 -13.04
N GLU A 83 14.26 39.87 -13.95
CA GLU A 83 12.85 40.09 -13.67
C GLU A 83 12.13 38.77 -13.37
N GLU A 84 12.40 37.67 -14.08
CA GLU A 84 11.86 36.34 -13.75
C GLU A 84 12.53 35.69 -12.55
N ALA A 85 13.82 35.92 -12.25
CA ALA A 85 14.37 35.50 -10.95
C ALA A 85 13.72 36.29 -9.81
N THR A 86 13.59 37.61 -9.93
CA THR A 86 12.91 38.42 -8.91
C THR A 86 11.38 38.21 -8.90
N ALA A 87 10.76 37.66 -9.95
CA ALA A 87 9.35 37.26 -9.96
C ALA A 87 9.15 35.84 -9.42
N VAL A 88 10.03 34.89 -9.71
CA VAL A 88 9.99 33.51 -9.17
C VAL A 88 10.36 33.53 -7.69
N ASP A 89 11.34 34.32 -7.25
CA ASP A 89 11.57 34.55 -5.81
C ASP A 89 10.48 35.43 -5.18
N ALA A 90 9.73 36.26 -5.93
CA ALA A 90 8.57 36.97 -5.40
C ALA A 90 7.30 36.10 -5.29
N GLU A 91 7.11 35.09 -6.15
CA GLU A 91 6.02 34.11 -6.03
C GLU A 91 6.37 32.95 -5.07
N ALA A 92 7.65 32.58 -4.95
CA ALA A 92 8.13 31.70 -3.89
C ALA A 92 8.21 32.40 -2.51
N GLY A 93 8.28 33.73 -2.48
CA GLY A 93 8.66 34.54 -1.31
C GLY A 93 7.58 35.42 -0.69
N LYS A 94 6.28 35.26 -1.00
CA LYS A 94 5.19 36.06 -0.39
C LYS A 94 4.11 35.23 0.29
N LEU A 95 4.42 34.84 1.52
CA LEU A 95 3.45 34.48 2.55
C LEU A 95 2.40 35.59 2.72
N GLY A 96 1.14 35.21 2.93
CA GLY A 96 0.04 36.14 3.30
C GLY A 96 0.12 36.68 4.73
N VAL A 97 1.31 36.64 5.33
CA VAL A 97 1.58 37.11 6.69
C VAL A 97 1.79 38.62 6.62
N LEU A 98 0.93 39.37 7.30
CA LEU A 98 1.03 40.83 7.39
C LEU A 98 2.23 41.20 8.28
N ALA A 99 3.38 41.44 7.63
CA ALA A 99 4.53 42.04 8.29
C ALA A 99 4.20 43.48 8.73
N GLY A 100 4.60 43.85 9.94
CA GLY A 100 4.24 45.12 10.54
C GLY A 100 4.29 45.10 12.06
N THR A 101 4.01 46.26 12.66
CA THR A 101 4.00 46.46 14.12
C THR A 101 2.59 46.71 14.62
N ALA A 102 2.21 46.03 15.70
CA ALA A 102 0.98 46.29 16.43
C ALA A 102 1.23 46.24 17.93
N ALA A 103 0.49 47.05 18.68
CA ALA A 103 0.58 47.11 20.13
C ALA A 103 -0.81 46.99 20.77
N ALA A 104 -0.86 46.38 21.94
CA ALA A 104 -2.06 46.23 22.74
C ALA A 104 -1.72 46.32 24.24
N VAL A 105 -2.73 46.21 25.12
CA VAL A 105 -2.55 46.31 26.57
C VAL A 105 -3.20 45.11 27.25
N LEU A 106 -2.39 44.31 27.95
CA LEU A 106 -2.87 43.30 28.89
C LEU A 106 -3.33 44.01 30.16
N THR A 107 -4.47 43.61 30.74
CA THR A 107 -5.05 44.28 31.91
C THR A 107 -5.23 43.31 33.08
N PRO A 108 -5.25 43.78 34.34
CA PRO A 108 -5.40 42.91 35.51
C PRO A 108 -6.71 42.10 35.56
N ALA A 109 -7.71 42.44 34.74
CA ALA A 109 -8.95 41.68 34.61
C ALA A 109 -8.77 40.37 33.81
N GLY A 110 -7.63 40.17 33.14
CA GLY A 110 -7.41 39.07 32.21
C GLY A 110 -8.14 39.26 30.87
N GLY A 111 -8.17 38.20 30.07
CA GLY A 111 -8.78 38.14 28.73
C GLY A 111 -7.78 37.85 27.62
N GLU A 112 -8.31 37.56 26.42
CA GLU A 112 -7.57 37.45 25.16
C GLU A 112 -7.55 38.81 24.44
N VAL A 113 -6.39 39.17 23.89
CA VAL A 113 -6.11 40.45 23.26
C VAL A 113 -5.39 40.20 21.94
N HIS A 114 -6.06 40.47 20.81
CA HIS A 114 -5.46 40.39 19.49
C HIS A 114 -4.57 41.62 19.22
N LEU A 115 -3.35 41.39 18.71
CA LEU A 115 -2.43 42.44 18.29
C LEU A 115 -2.85 42.92 16.89
N GLY A 116 -3.72 43.94 16.88
CA GLY A 116 -4.57 44.30 15.73
C GLY A 116 -3.85 44.37 14.37
N GLY A 117 -4.27 43.48 13.45
CA GLY A 117 -3.72 43.36 12.09
C GLY A 117 -2.61 42.31 11.94
N LEU A 118 -2.05 41.80 13.05
CA LEU A 118 -1.09 40.71 13.06
C LEU A 118 -1.76 39.39 13.44
N GLN A 119 -1.15 38.27 13.05
CA GLN A 119 -1.65 36.92 13.32
C GLN A 119 -1.34 36.42 14.75
N ILE A 120 -1.29 37.33 15.73
CA ILE A 120 -0.85 37.04 17.10
C ILE A 120 -1.92 37.53 18.08
N ALA A 121 -2.34 36.64 18.98
CA ALA A 121 -3.14 36.98 20.15
C ALA A 121 -2.36 36.65 21.42
N LEU A 122 -2.58 37.43 22.48
CA LEU A 122 -2.05 37.17 23.82
C LEU A 122 -3.23 37.02 24.78
N ARG A 123 -3.26 35.93 25.53
CA ARG A 123 -4.26 35.69 26.56
C ARG A 123 -3.62 35.66 27.93
N SER A 124 -4.25 36.37 28.86
CA SER A 124 -3.84 36.46 30.26
C SER A 124 -5.00 36.06 31.15
N GLU A 125 -4.75 35.26 32.18
CA GLU A 125 -5.78 34.96 33.18
C GLU A 125 -5.91 36.12 34.20
N PRO A 126 -7.06 36.28 34.88
CA PRO A 126 -7.29 37.39 35.81
C PRO A 126 -6.22 37.46 36.90
N GLY A 127 -5.56 38.61 37.03
CA GLY A 127 -4.44 38.83 37.95
C GLY A 127 -3.06 38.41 37.46
N ALA A 128 -2.90 37.85 36.25
CA ALA A 128 -1.57 37.50 35.70
C ALA A 128 -0.64 38.73 35.52
N VAL A 129 -1.24 39.89 35.18
CA VAL A 129 -0.60 41.21 35.30
C VAL A 129 -1.22 41.98 36.46
N THR A 130 -0.40 42.64 37.28
CA THR A 130 -0.86 43.40 38.45
C THR A 130 -1.25 44.85 38.12
N GLN A 131 -0.78 45.36 36.97
CA GLN A 131 -1.10 46.67 36.40
C GLN A 131 -1.25 46.52 34.87
N PRO A 132 -1.79 47.51 34.14
CA PRO A 132 -1.86 47.44 32.68
C PRO A 132 -0.45 47.40 32.04
N VAL A 133 -0.16 46.34 31.27
CA VAL A 133 1.13 46.15 30.58
C VAL A 133 0.90 46.32 29.08
N ALA A 134 1.61 47.28 28.48
CA ALA A 134 1.64 47.42 27.03
C ALA A 134 2.54 46.33 26.43
N VAL A 135 2.07 45.70 25.36
CA VAL A 135 2.83 44.69 24.60
C VAL A 135 2.88 45.14 23.16
N ALA A 136 4.07 45.11 22.56
CA ALA A 136 4.29 45.37 21.15
C ALA A 136 4.80 44.10 20.46
N ALA A 137 4.33 43.87 19.24
CA ALA A 137 4.79 42.81 18.36
C ALA A 137 5.24 43.39 17.03
N GLU A 138 6.34 42.87 16.49
CA GLU A 138 6.80 43.11 15.12
C GLU A 138 6.85 41.77 14.39
N VAL A 139 5.97 41.56 13.42
CA VAL A 139 6.11 40.42 12.50
C VAL A 139 7.09 40.81 11.40
N LEU A 140 8.17 40.05 11.27
CA LEU A 140 9.29 40.41 10.39
C LEU A 140 8.89 40.34 8.91
N PRO A 141 9.48 41.19 8.04
CA PRO A 141 9.32 41.07 6.59
C PRO A 141 9.73 39.67 6.09
N PRO A 142 9.08 39.09 5.07
CA PRO A 142 9.37 37.73 4.60
C PRO A 142 10.85 37.45 4.28
N GLU A 143 11.56 38.43 3.73
CA GLU A 143 13.01 38.37 3.43
C GLU A 143 13.89 38.22 4.68
N GLN A 144 13.47 38.81 5.82
CA GLN A 144 14.17 38.64 7.10
C GLN A 144 13.65 37.41 7.84
N ALA A 145 12.36 37.11 7.74
CA ALA A 145 11.76 35.96 8.39
C ALA A 145 12.30 34.63 7.83
N SER A 146 12.66 34.55 6.55
CA SER A 146 13.26 33.37 5.93
C SER A 146 14.72 33.09 6.38
N GLU A 147 15.48 34.11 6.80
CA GLU A 147 16.82 33.91 7.40
C GLU A 147 16.77 33.11 8.71
N TRP A 148 15.61 33.11 9.38
CA TRP A 148 15.38 32.50 10.69
C TRP A 148 14.39 31.34 10.66
N SER A 149 13.37 31.36 9.79
CA SER A 149 12.29 30.38 9.74
C SER A 149 12.27 29.63 8.40
N PRO A 150 12.36 28.28 8.40
CA PRO A 150 12.20 27.47 7.18
C PRO A 150 10.75 27.42 6.70
N VAL A 151 9.80 27.99 7.46
CA VAL A 151 8.40 28.22 7.03
C VAL A 151 8.11 29.71 6.79
N GLY A 152 9.16 30.54 6.77
CA GLY A 152 9.13 31.96 6.42
C GLY A 152 8.43 32.89 7.42
N MET A 153 8.19 32.46 8.66
CA MET A 153 7.53 33.30 9.67
C MET A 153 8.29 33.37 11.00
N ALA A 154 8.70 34.59 11.35
CA ALA A 154 9.33 34.95 12.61
C ALA A 154 8.87 36.34 13.07
N PHE A 155 8.84 36.59 14.38
CA PHE A 155 8.36 37.83 14.96
C PHE A 155 9.05 38.18 16.28
N ARG A 156 9.16 39.47 16.59
CA ARG A 156 9.65 39.98 17.88
C ARG A 156 8.50 40.32 18.80
N LEU A 157 8.70 40.17 20.11
CA LEU A 157 7.83 40.71 21.16
C LEU A 157 8.62 41.53 22.17
N SER A 158 8.02 42.64 22.63
CA SER A 158 8.51 43.45 23.74
C SER A 158 7.36 43.89 24.65
N PHE A 159 7.68 44.09 25.94
CA PHE A 159 6.71 44.39 27.01
C PHE A 159 7.17 45.65 27.76
N ALA A 160 6.25 46.59 27.98
CA ALA A 160 6.53 47.88 28.61
C ALA A 160 5.35 48.35 29.48
N MET A 161 5.59 49.29 30.41
CA MET A 161 4.50 49.96 31.16
C MET A 161 4.24 51.38 30.64
N PRO A 162 2.97 51.81 30.54
CA PRO A 162 2.63 53.20 30.27
C PRO A 162 2.92 54.07 31.51
N SER A 163 3.65 55.17 31.35
CA SER A 163 3.95 56.13 32.42
C SER A 163 3.46 57.53 32.05
N GLU A 164 2.67 58.18 32.91
CA GLU A 164 2.34 59.61 32.73
C GLU A 164 3.49 60.54 33.14
N ASP A 165 4.35 60.13 34.09
CA ASP A 165 5.44 60.95 34.66
C ASP A 165 6.88 60.47 34.33
N GLY A 166 7.05 59.61 33.32
CA GLY A 166 8.38 59.30 32.74
C GLY A 166 9.35 58.48 33.61
N VAL A 167 8.88 57.82 34.68
CA VAL A 167 9.66 56.85 35.47
C VAL A 167 9.24 55.43 35.09
N GLN A 168 10.13 54.66 34.48
CA GLN A 168 9.89 53.23 34.26
C GLN A 168 10.08 52.46 35.57
N ALA A 169 8.97 52.03 36.16
CA ALA A 169 8.98 50.97 37.15
C ALA A 169 9.08 49.60 36.46
N SER A 170 9.77 48.64 37.08
CA SER A 170 9.80 47.25 36.63
C SER A 170 8.46 46.57 36.88
N ALA A 171 7.85 46.00 35.84
CA ALA A 171 6.62 45.22 35.99
C ALA A 171 6.94 43.81 36.50
N THR A 172 6.62 43.52 37.75
CA THR A 172 6.58 42.13 38.22
C THR A 172 5.30 41.48 37.68
N LEU A 173 5.44 40.53 36.75
CA LEU A 173 4.38 39.57 36.45
C LEU A 173 3.99 38.85 37.75
N ALA A 174 2.70 38.57 37.94
CA ALA A 174 2.28 37.84 39.12
C ALA A 174 2.87 36.42 39.07
N ALA A 175 3.76 36.11 40.00
CA ALA A 175 4.43 34.81 40.03
C ALA A 175 3.40 33.68 40.04
N HIS A 176 3.59 32.70 39.15
CA HIS A 176 2.74 31.52 38.97
C HIS A 176 1.40 31.73 38.22
N GLN A 177 1.23 32.78 37.41
CA GLN A 177 0.15 32.87 36.41
C GLN A 177 0.70 33.03 34.99
N PRO A 178 0.39 32.14 34.03
CA PRO A 178 0.93 32.20 32.68
C PRO A 178 0.21 33.24 31.80
N VAL A 179 0.95 33.77 30.83
CA VAL A 179 0.38 34.43 29.64
C VAL A 179 0.56 33.46 28.48
N SER A 180 -0.49 33.13 27.74
CA SER A 180 -0.36 32.34 26.51
C SER A 180 -0.32 33.23 25.28
N LEU A 181 0.38 32.75 24.26
CA LEU A 181 0.41 33.33 22.91
C LEU A 181 -0.27 32.36 21.96
N THR A 182 -1.25 32.85 21.21
CA THR A 182 -1.91 32.14 20.12
C THR A 182 -1.43 32.72 18.80
N LEU A 183 -1.01 31.86 17.89
CA LEU A 183 -0.43 32.19 16.59
C LEU A 183 -1.29 31.59 15.46
N ASP A 184 -1.91 32.45 14.65
CA ASP A 184 -2.82 32.05 13.58
C ASP A 184 -2.04 31.84 12.27
N TYR A 185 -1.68 30.60 11.97
CA TYR A 185 -0.92 30.25 10.77
C TYR A 185 -1.83 29.98 9.56
N SER A 186 -3.08 30.46 9.57
CA SER A 186 -4.04 30.24 8.48
C SER A 186 -3.54 30.65 7.08
N GLN A 187 -2.64 31.65 7.05
CA GLN A 187 -2.01 32.21 5.85
C GLN A 187 -0.72 31.50 5.41
N ILE A 188 -0.26 30.49 6.15
CA ILE A 188 0.90 29.66 5.77
C ILE A 188 0.41 28.51 4.87
N PRO A 189 0.95 28.36 3.64
CA PRO A 189 0.54 27.30 2.75
C PRO A 189 1.10 25.94 3.24
N LEU A 190 0.21 25.03 3.62
CA LEU A 190 0.51 23.69 4.16
C LEU A 190 0.99 22.71 3.05
N ARG A 191 2.02 23.10 2.29
CA ARG A 191 2.49 22.42 1.06
C ARG A 191 3.55 21.32 1.30
N TYR A 192 4.06 21.20 2.52
CA TYR A 192 5.05 20.17 2.87
C TYR A 192 4.34 18.89 3.34
N GLY A 193 4.82 17.73 2.88
CA GLY A 193 4.21 16.43 3.20
C GLY A 193 4.46 15.95 4.64
N GLY A 194 3.81 14.84 4.99
CA GLY A 194 3.98 14.18 6.29
C GLY A 194 3.50 15.04 7.46
N SER A 195 2.18 15.27 7.52
CA SER A 195 1.50 15.93 8.65
C SER A 195 2.16 17.25 9.08
N PHE A 196 2.64 18.05 8.13
CA PHE A 196 3.44 19.26 8.39
C PHE A 196 2.73 20.28 9.29
N ALA A 197 1.41 20.44 9.11
CA ALA A 197 0.60 21.34 9.92
C ALA A 197 0.69 20.97 11.41
N ASP A 198 0.46 19.70 11.73
CA ASP A 198 0.54 19.09 13.06
C ASP A 198 1.91 19.27 13.71
N ARG A 199 2.97 19.40 12.91
CA ARG A 199 4.36 19.54 13.37
C ARG A 199 4.77 20.99 13.64
N LEU A 200 3.96 21.99 13.27
CA LEU A 200 4.29 23.40 13.48
C LEU A 200 4.48 23.70 14.99
N THR A 201 5.67 24.15 15.32
CA THR A 201 6.16 24.39 16.69
C THR A 201 6.82 25.76 16.72
N LEU A 202 6.53 26.56 17.76
CA LEU A 202 7.12 27.88 17.93
C LEU A 202 8.37 27.75 18.78
N TYR A 203 9.47 28.26 18.26
CA TYR A 203 10.76 28.26 18.93
C TYR A 203 11.07 29.68 19.42
N ARG A 204 11.54 29.79 20.67
CA ARG A 204 12.22 31.00 21.15
C ARG A 204 13.69 30.92 20.74
N VAL A 205 14.20 31.98 20.12
CA VAL A 205 15.65 32.16 19.95
C VAL A 205 16.19 32.76 21.25
N THR A 206 17.31 32.22 21.75
CA THR A 206 17.96 32.69 22.98
C THR A 206 19.36 33.25 22.69
N ASP A 207 19.53 34.51 23.08
CA ASP A 207 20.73 35.33 23.26
C ASP A 207 21.88 35.20 22.25
N CYS A 208 21.85 36.11 21.26
CA CYS A 208 23.07 36.72 20.71
C CYS A 208 23.33 38.03 21.46
N ALA A 209 24.57 38.32 21.86
CA ALA A 209 24.89 39.60 22.52
C ALA A 209 24.69 40.80 21.57
N PRO A 210 24.03 41.89 22.00
CA PRO A 210 23.78 43.05 21.16
C PRO A 210 25.01 43.97 21.08
N ASP A 211 25.85 43.82 20.04
CA ASP A 211 26.86 44.85 19.70
C ASP A 211 27.35 44.75 18.23
N ARG A 212 26.56 45.30 17.29
CA ARG A 212 26.97 45.52 15.88
C ARG A 212 26.33 46.76 15.23
N TYR A 213 26.25 47.88 15.96
CA TYR A 213 25.90 49.20 15.38
C TYR A 213 26.82 50.34 15.86
N ALA A 214 28.13 50.06 15.93
CA ALA A 214 29.17 51.03 16.30
C ALA A 214 30.48 50.79 15.51
N ALA A 215 30.40 50.76 14.17
CA ALA A 215 31.53 50.43 13.30
C ALA A 215 31.65 51.25 12.00
N ASP A 216 30.92 52.36 11.85
CA ASP A 216 30.94 53.21 10.64
C ASP A 216 31.47 54.64 10.89
N GLU A 217 31.87 54.96 12.13
CA GLU A 217 32.67 56.15 12.48
C GLU A 217 33.97 55.75 13.19
N LEU A 218 34.98 55.32 12.42
CA LEU A 218 36.41 55.60 12.69
C LEU A 218 37.29 55.08 11.55
N SER A 219 37.63 55.95 10.60
CA SER A 219 38.49 55.62 9.47
C SER A 219 39.98 55.69 9.83
N GLY A 220 40.67 54.55 9.69
CA GLY A 220 42.12 54.49 9.46
C GLY A 220 43.04 54.48 10.68
N VAL A 221 43.26 53.29 11.26
CA VAL A 221 44.53 52.94 11.91
C VAL A 221 44.87 51.47 11.59
N ASP A 222 46.05 51.21 11.03
CA ASP A 222 46.55 49.84 10.82
C ASP A 222 47.02 49.19 12.13
N GLY A 223 46.82 47.87 12.28
CA GLY A 223 47.66 47.05 13.15
C GLY A 223 47.05 46.38 14.38
N VAL A 224 45.75 46.08 14.43
CA VAL A 224 45.16 45.19 15.46
C VAL A 224 44.80 43.83 14.83
N ALA A 225 45.12 42.74 15.54
CA ALA A 225 44.91 41.39 15.04
C ALA A 225 43.42 41.00 14.99
N GLN A 226 43.05 40.17 14.01
CA GLN A 226 41.72 39.56 13.94
C GLN A 226 41.53 38.60 15.11
N ALA A 227 40.77 39.02 16.12
CA ALA A 227 40.02 38.09 16.96
C ALA A 227 39.02 37.33 16.06
N ALA A 228 38.70 36.08 16.42
CA ALA A 228 37.86 35.22 15.59
C ALA A 228 36.48 35.85 15.35
N ALA A 229 35.98 35.74 14.11
CA ALA A 229 34.56 35.93 13.85
C ALA A 229 33.81 34.80 14.57
N GLY A 230 33.09 35.14 15.65
CA GLY A 230 32.24 34.18 16.35
C GLY A 230 31.14 33.64 15.43
N GLU A 231 30.77 32.38 15.61
CA GLU A 231 29.67 31.78 14.87
C GLU A 231 28.34 32.50 15.15
N PRO A 232 27.41 32.52 14.17
CA PRO A 232 26.06 33.03 14.41
C PRO A 232 25.32 32.08 15.36
N CYS A 233 25.16 32.47 16.63
CA CYS A 233 24.35 31.73 17.59
C CYS A 233 22.91 31.58 17.08
N ARG A 234 22.51 30.32 16.86
CA ARG A 234 21.19 29.92 16.32
C ARG A 234 20.53 28.85 17.18
N THR A 235 20.73 28.90 18.49
CA THR A 235 20.09 28.02 19.47
C THR A 235 18.60 28.33 19.59
N TRP A 236 17.77 27.40 19.12
CA TRP A 236 16.31 27.47 19.18
C TRP A 236 15.78 26.56 20.31
N THR A 237 15.00 27.13 21.22
CA THR A 237 14.29 26.37 22.26
C THR A 237 12.85 26.21 21.84
N ALA A 238 12.40 24.97 21.60
CA ALA A 238 10.99 24.67 21.34
C ALA A 238 10.13 25.08 22.55
N LEU A 239 9.07 25.84 22.32
CA LEU A 239 8.14 26.21 23.37
C LEU A 239 7.04 25.14 23.48
N PRO A 240 6.77 24.58 24.67
CA PRO A 240 5.66 23.66 24.85
C PRO A 240 4.34 24.39 24.62
N GLY A 241 3.49 23.80 23.80
CA GLY A 241 2.20 24.36 23.41
C GLY A 241 1.33 23.35 22.67
N GLU A 242 0.09 23.76 22.44
CA GLU A 242 -0.94 22.99 21.76
C GLU A 242 -1.12 23.53 20.34
N ASN A 243 -1.07 22.63 19.37
CA ASN A 243 -1.17 22.94 17.95
C ASN A 243 -2.48 22.35 17.41
N ASP A 244 -3.34 23.19 16.84
CA ASP A 244 -4.61 22.81 16.22
C ASP A 244 -4.54 23.03 14.70
N PRO A 245 -4.32 21.97 13.90
CA PRO A 245 -4.34 22.01 12.44
C PRO A 245 -5.70 22.36 11.81
N ALA A 246 -6.81 22.14 12.54
CA ALA A 246 -8.16 22.37 12.02
C ALA A 246 -8.55 23.85 12.09
N SER A 247 -8.28 24.53 13.23
CA SER A 247 -8.40 26.01 13.29
C SER A 247 -7.16 26.75 12.78
N ARG A 248 -6.06 26.03 12.51
CA ARG A 248 -4.74 26.55 12.10
C ARG A 248 -4.11 27.50 13.13
N ARG A 249 -4.16 27.11 14.40
CA ARG A 249 -3.69 27.90 15.54
C ARG A 249 -2.72 27.14 16.42
N LEU A 250 -1.61 27.77 16.74
CA LEU A 250 -0.59 27.26 17.66
C LEU A 250 -0.57 28.11 18.93
N THR A 251 -0.82 27.49 20.08
CA THR A 251 -0.93 28.16 21.38
C THR A 251 0.20 27.72 22.32
N VAL A 252 1.10 28.63 22.70
CA VAL A 252 2.22 28.36 23.62
C VAL A 252 2.11 29.18 24.91
N ALA A 253 2.79 28.75 25.98
CA ALA A 253 2.89 29.50 27.23
C ALA A 253 4.18 30.36 27.31
N LEU A 254 4.08 31.55 27.90
CA LEU A 254 5.17 32.49 28.18
C LEU A 254 5.33 32.68 29.71
N ALA A 255 6.57 32.83 30.21
CA ALA A 255 6.87 32.82 31.65
C ALA A 255 8.08 33.71 32.06
N PRO A 256 8.12 34.22 33.32
CA PRO A 256 9.23 35.02 33.91
C PRO A 256 10.36 34.18 34.56
N GLN A 257 11.45 34.83 35.03
CA GLN A 257 12.60 34.21 35.72
C GLN A 257 12.38 33.89 37.22
N GLU A 258 13.04 32.82 37.67
CA GLU A 258 14.12 32.92 38.70
C GLU A 258 15.11 31.73 38.56
N GLU A 259 16.13 31.63 39.42
CA GLU A 259 17.42 30.95 39.18
C GLU A 259 17.45 29.40 39.17
N ALA A 260 18.56 28.83 38.67
CA ALA A 260 18.79 27.38 38.55
C ALA A 260 20.21 26.90 38.95
N ALA A 261 20.29 25.89 39.83
CA ALA A 261 21.48 25.08 40.19
C ALA A 261 21.03 23.88 41.06
N GLU A 262 21.68 22.72 41.18
CA GLU A 262 22.80 22.06 40.47
C GLU A 262 22.51 20.53 40.56
N VAL A 263 22.95 19.71 39.60
CA VAL A 263 22.90 18.23 39.73
C VAL A 263 24.32 17.65 39.70
N ARG A 264 24.69 16.94 40.75
CA ARG A 264 25.84 16.03 40.81
C ARG A 264 25.35 14.64 41.18
N GLY A 265 25.91 13.60 40.58
CA GLY A 265 25.45 12.22 40.75
C GLY A 265 26.46 11.30 41.44
N ASP A 266 26.31 10.01 41.12
CA ASP A 266 27.10 8.84 41.54
C ASP A 266 26.67 8.14 42.85
N ALA A 267 27.12 6.88 42.97
CA ALA A 267 26.87 5.86 44.00
C ALA A 267 25.59 4.99 43.87
N THR A 268 25.76 3.71 44.24
CA THR A 268 24.77 2.62 44.27
C THR A 268 24.71 1.99 45.70
N PRO A 269 24.30 0.73 45.98
CA PRO A 269 23.03 0.49 46.67
C PRO A 269 23.12 -0.27 48.01
N GLU A 270 22.28 0.08 49.01
CA GLU A 270 21.82 -0.85 50.07
C GLU A 270 20.59 -0.28 50.83
N GLU A 271 20.03 -1.06 51.76
CA GLU A 271 18.76 -0.85 52.50
C GLU A 271 18.82 0.36 53.49
N GLN A 272 17.74 0.96 54.01
CA GLN A 272 16.45 0.37 54.43
C GLN A 272 15.31 1.41 54.62
N ASP A 273 14.10 0.99 54.24
CA ASP A 273 12.73 1.38 54.66
C ASP A 273 12.46 2.68 55.46
N ASP A 274 11.72 3.63 54.87
CA ASP A 274 10.47 4.16 55.46
C ASP A 274 9.61 4.86 54.37
N GLY A 275 8.28 4.70 54.41
CA GLY A 275 7.41 5.01 53.27
C GLY A 275 6.78 6.42 53.26
N LEU A 276 6.94 7.17 52.16
CA LEU A 276 6.22 8.43 51.92
C LEU A 276 5.94 8.70 50.43
N SER A 277 4.66 8.65 50.03
CA SER A 277 4.21 9.10 48.72
C SER A 277 4.11 10.63 48.70
N GLY A 278 4.83 11.30 47.79
CA GLY A 278 4.85 12.76 47.75
C GLY A 278 5.62 13.39 46.58
N LYS A 279 4.88 13.71 45.52
CA LYS A 279 5.15 14.73 44.48
C LYS A 279 6.58 14.92 43.95
N LEU A 280 6.76 14.63 42.66
CA LEU A 280 7.84 15.19 41.85
C LEU A 280 7.34 15.66 40.47
N ASP A 281 6.44 16.65 40.49
CA ASP A 281 6.06 17.45 39.31
C ASP A 281 7.22 18.36 38.86
N GLN A 282 8.34 17.76 38.46
CA GLN A 282 9.54 18.49 38.03
C GLN A 282 9.41 18.93 36.56
N ARG A 283 8.49 19.86 36.31
CA ARG A 283 8.53 20.67 35.08
C ARG A 283 9.75 21.60 35.17
N LEU A 284 10.68 21.44 34.23
CA LEU A 284 11.87 22.27 34.12
C LEU A 284 11.50 23.57 33.39
N PHE A 285 11.73 24.73 34.01
CA PHE A 285 11.37 26.04 33.46
C PHE A 285 12.64 26.86 33.13
N LEU A 286 12.60 27.61 32.01
CA LEU A 286 13.71 28.41 31.49
C LEU A 286 13.20 29.78 30.98
N PRO A 287 13.95 30.89 31.15
CA PRO A 287 13.29 32.10 31.65
C PRO A 287 13.65 33.43 30.93
N LEU A 288 12.98 34.56 31.24
CA LEU A 288 13.20 35.92 30.67
C LEU A 288 13.62 36.99 31.73
N VAL A 289 14.74 37.70 31.48
CA VAL A 289 15.29 38.90 32.20
C VAL A 289 15.98 38.68 33.57
N ALA A 290 17.32 38.76 33.60
CA ALA A 290 18.11 38.66 34.84
C ALA A 290 17.91 39.84 35.80
N ASP A 291 17.94 39.57 37.12
CA ASP A 291 17.84 40.60 38.16
C ASP A 291 19.23 41.09 38.63
N GLY A 292 19.34 42.37 38.95
CA GLY A 292 20.62 42.99 39.32
C GLY A 292 20.53 44.50 39.59
N PRO A 293 21.23 45.03 40.62
CA PRO A 293 21.06 46.42 41.08
C PRO A 293 21.84 47.45 40.23
N ALA A 294 21.58 47.49 38.92
CA ALA A 294 22.03 48.53 38.00
C ALA A 294 20.86 48.91 37.06
N ALA A 295 20.79 50.18 36.67
CA ALA A 295 19.60 50.74 36.00
C ALA A 295 19.14 49.92 34.78
N PRO A 296 17.83 49.64 34.64
CA PRO A 296 17.33 48.83 33.53
C PRO A 296 17.54 49.55 32.19
N ALA A 297 18.31 48.91 31.31
CA ALA A 297 18.13 49.08 29.89
C ALA A 297 16.71 48.60 29.50
N PRO A 298 16.11 49.11 28.40
CA PRO A 298 14.79 48.65 27.97
C PRO A 298 14.77 47.12 27.78
N VAL A 299 13.70 46.49 28.24
CA VAL A 299 13.53 45.03 28.18
C VAL A 299 13.62 44.57 26.73
N GLY A 300 14.64 43.75 26.43
CA GLY A 300 15.01 43.39 25.07
C GLY A 300 13.92 42.66 24.30
N GLU A 301 13.84 42.94 23.00
CA GLU A 301 12.96 42.24 22.07
C GLU A 301 13.34 40.76 21.96
N VAL A 302 12.39 39.86 22.20
CA VAL A 302 12.61 38.40 22.08
C VAL A 302 12.09 37.93 20.72
N LEU A 303 12.96 37.26 19.96
CA LEU A 303 12.65 36.69 18.65
C LEU A 303 12.04 35.29 18.79
N TYR A 304 10.89 35.10 18.14
CA TYR A 304 10.19 33.84 18.01
C TYR A 304 10.15 33.39 16.55
N VAL A 305 10.34 32.10 16.31
CA VAL A 305 10.51 31.49 14.99
C VAL A 305 9.57 30.29 14.88
N LEU A 306 8.69 30.28 13.88
CA LEU A 306 7.90 29.08 13.59
C LEU A 306 8.74 28.10 12.78
N ALA A 307 8.68 26.80 13.08
CA ALA A 307 9.24 25.74 12.25
C ALA A 307 8.50 24.41 12.47
N ALA A 308 8.68 23.42 11.60
CA ALA A 308 8.12 22.08 11.79
C ALA A 308 9.08 21.19 12.60
N ALA A 309 8.56 20.57 13.67
CA ALA A 309 9.25 19.55 14.44
C ALA A 309 9.40 18.23 13.67
N ALA A 310 10.14 17.29 14.27
CA ALA A 310 10.35 15.94 13.72
C ALA A 310 9.24 14.93 14.10
N SER A 311 8.22 15.34 14.87
CA SER A 311 7.17 14.46 15.40
C SER A 311 5.78 15.07 15.29
N SER A 312 4.77 14.29 14.87
CA SER A 312 3.34 14.65 14.89
C SER A 312 2.51 13.67 15.74
N GLN A 313 1.22 13.95 15.91
CA GLN A 313 0.28 12.98 16.50
C GLN A 313 0.02 11.77 15.57
N GLN A 314 0.20 11.92 14.26
CA GLN A 314 0.03 10.86 13.26
C GLN A 314 1.26 9.92 13.17
N GLY A 315 2.32 10.22 13.91
CA GLY A 315 3.57 9.45 13.93
C GLY A 315 4.79 10.35 14.10
N THR A 316 5.91 9.78 14.53
CA THR A 316 7.17 10.52 14.63
C THR A 316 8.17 10.13 13.56
N TYR A 317 8.74 11.13 12.88
CA TYR A 317 9.88 10.97 11.96
C TYR A 317 11.21 10.86 12.73
N THR A 318 11.18 10.92 14.07
CA THR A 318 12.24 10.43 14.95
C THR A 318 12.11 8.94 15.27
N ALA A 319 11.09 8.24 14.75
CA ALA A 319 11.02 6.79 14.90
C ALA A 319 12.17 6.17 14.11
N THR A 320 12.94 5.31 14.77
CA THR A 320 13.90 4.44 14.11
C THR A 320 13.17 3.56 13.07
N PRO A 321 13.63 3.49 11.82
CA PRO A 321 12.97 2.73 10.75
C PRO A 321 13.22 1.23 10.94
N PHE A 322 12.54 0.66 11.94
CA PHE A 322 12.67 -0.73 12.35
C PHE A 322 11.51 -1.57 11.84
N ALA A 323 11.85 -2.78 11.39
CA ALA A 323 10.92 -3.74 10.82
C ALA A 323 10.22 -4.55 11.92
N ASN A 324 9.23 -3.94 12.58
CA ASN A 324 8.23 -4.74 13.30
C ASN A 324 7.71 -5.85 12.38
N VAL A 325 7.50 -7.06 12.93
CA VAL A 325 6.84 -8.17 12.23
C VAL A 325 5.38 -7.80 12.00
N SER A 326 5.14 -7.05 10.93
CA SER A 326 3.85 -6.55 10.51
C SER A 326 3.23 -7.61 9.59
N ASP A 327 2.03 -8.02 9.96
CA ASP A 327 1.23 -9.06 9.31
C ASP A 327 1.79 -10.49 9.44
N TYR A 328 1.15 -11.24 10.33
CA TYR A 328 1.07 -12.69 10.30
C TYR A 328 -0.42 -13.05 10.30
N GLN A 329 -0.84 -13.97 9.44
CA GLN A 329 -2.25 -14.26 9.23
C GLN A 329 -2.50 -15.71 8.79
N VAL A 330 -3.76 -16.13 8.88
CA VAL A 330 -4.25 -17.36 8.24
C VAL A 330 -5.11 -16.97 7.06
N SER A 331 -4.65 -17.31 5.85
CA SER A 331 -5.40 -17.08 4.61
C SER A 331 -6.70 -17.89 4.67
N LEU A 332 -7.83 -17.21 4.85
CA LEU A 332 -9.12 -17.87 5.11
C LEU A 332 -9.54 -18.80 3.97
N TYR A 333 -9.27 -18.44 2.71
CA TYR A 333 -9.66 -19.24 1.55
C TYR A 333 -8.87 -20.55 1.42
N THR A 334 -7.56 -20.54 1.71
CA THR A 334 -6.68 -21.71 1.52
C THR A 334 -6.43 -22.50 2.81
N GLY A 335 -6.49 -21.82 3.96
CA GLY A 335 -5.99 -22.28 5.27
C GLY A 335 -4.48 -22.17 5.44
N ALA A 336 -3.78 -21.46 4.54
CA ALA A 336 -2.33 -21.23 4.65
C ALA A 336 -1.98 -20.32 5.83
N MET A 337 -0.86 -20.60 6.49
CA MET A 337 -0.17 -19.58 7.29
C MET A 337 0.61 -18.66 6.35
N GLN A 338 0.50 -17.36 6.56
CA GLN A 338 1.22 -16.32 5.83
C GLN A 338 1.86 -15.32 6.81
N THR A 339 3.01 -14.76 6.46
CA THR A 339 3.59 -13.62 7.18
C THR A 339 4.54 -12.80 6.30
N SER A 340 4.74 -11.54 6.64
CA SER A 340 5.67 -10.62 5.99
C SER A 340 6.73 -10.11 6.97
N TYR A 341 7.97 -9.97 6.50
CA TYR A 341 9.00 -9.13 7.14
C TYR A 341 9.34 -7.99 6.17
N PRO A 342 8.79 -6.78 6.38
CA PRO A 342 9.12 -5.62 5.56
C PRO A 342 10.58 -5.21 5.78
N ILE A 343 11.21 -4.63 4.77
CA ILE A 343 12.59 -4.13 4.86
C ILE A 343 12.54 -2.61 4.59
N PRO A 344 12.52 -1.78 5.64
CA PRO A 344 12.57 -0.32 5.53
C PRO A 344 13.77 0.17 4.70
N VAL A 345 13.47 0.92 3.65
CA VAL A 345 14.43 1.56 2.74
C VAL A 345 14.48 3.09 2.97
N PRO A 346 15.61 3.77 2.71
CA PRO A 346 15.68 5.22 2.69
C PRO A 346 14.61 5.85 1.77
N PRO A 347 14.00 6.99 2.14
CA PRO A 347 13.09 7.72 1.26
C PRO A 347 13.73 8.07 -0.09
N SER A 348 12.95 8.03 -1.17
CA SER A 348 13.45 8.40 -2.49
C SER A 348 13.61 9.92 -2.62
N ALA A 349 14.65 10.36 -3.32
CA ALA A 349 14.80 11.77 -3.71
C ALA A 349 13.83 12.21 -4.84
N GLY A 350 13.18 11.24 -5.50
CA GLY A 350 12.17 11.47 -6.54
C GLY A 350 11.39 10.19 -6.86
N GLY A 351 10.08 10.31 -7.04
CA GLY A 351 9.19 9.16 -7.23
C GLY A 351 9.05 8.28 -5.98
N VAL A 352 8.55 7.06 -6.17
CA VAL A 352 8.24 6.12 -5.08
C VAL A 352 9.47 5.25 -4.77
N ALA A 353 9.81 5.09 -3.47
CA ALA A 353 10.84 4.16 -3.03
C ALA A 353 10.33 2.70 -3.13
N PRO A 354 11.18 1.71 -3.49
CA PRO A 354 10.74 0.35 -3.71
C PRO A 354 10.27 -0.31 -2.41
N ALA A 355 9.06 -0.87 -2.41
CA ALA A 355 8.55 -1.67 -1.29
C ALA A 355 9.24 -3.04 -1.28
N ILE A 356 10.08 -3.29 -0.28
CA ILE A 356 10.82 -4.55 -0.11
C ILE A 356 10.24 -5.32 1.07
N ALA A 357 9.90 -6.59 0.87
CA ALA A 357 9.48 -7.50 1.93
C ALA A 357 9.92 -8.94 1.63
N LEU A 358 10.21 -9.69 2.70
CA LEU A 358 10.32 -11.15 2.65
C LEU A 358 8.97 -11.72 3.06
N GLU A 359 8.36 -12.53 2.20
CA GLU A 359 7.02 -13.08 2.39
C GLU A 359 7.08 -14.60 2.55
N TYR A 360 6.28 -15.16 3.43
CA TYR A 360 6.09 -16.61 3.58
C TYR A 360 4.65 -17.02 3.30
N ASP A 361 4.46 -18.15 2.59
CA ASP A 361 3.15 -18.82 2.41
C ASP A 361 3.28 -20.34 2.55
N SER A 362 2.57 -20.95 3.50
CA SER A 362 2.66 -22.39 3.78
C SER A 362 2.02 -23.29 2.72
N SER A 363 1.14 -22.77 1.86
CA SER A 363 0.47 -23.53 0.79
C SER A 363 1.32 -23.65 -0.47
N SER A 364 2.34 -22.78 -0.63
CA SER A 364 3.37 -22.94 -1.66
C SER A 364 4.06 -24.30 -1.57
N LEU A 365 4.30 -24.79 -0.33
CA LEU A 365 4.87 -26.11 -0.03
C LEU A 365 3.92 -27.25 -0.44
N ASP A 366 2.63 -27.14 -0.16
CA ASP A 366 1.64 -28.17 -0.56
C ASP A 366 1.64 -28.38 -2.08
N GLY A 367 1.93 -27.32 -2.85
CA GLY A 367 2.06 -27.35 -4.30
C GLY A 367 3.34 -27.99 -4.84
N MET A 368 4.31 -28.38 -3.99
CA MET A 368 5.59 -28.99 -4.39
C MET A 368 5.46 -30.51 -4.55
N THR A 369 5.21 -30.93 -5.79
CA THR A 369 5.16 -32.35 -6.22
C THR A 369 6.45 -32.74 -6.97
N THR A 370 6.65 -34.03 -7.25
CA THR A 370 7.89 -34.54 -7.91
C THR A 370 8.06 -34.15 -9.38
N THR A 371 7.18 -33.34 -9.95
CA THR A 371 7.30 -32.82 -11.33
C THR A 371 7.57 -31.32 -11.36
N LYS A 372 7.89 -30.73 -10.21
CA LYS A 372 8.35 -29.34 -10.07
C LYS A 372 9.74 -29.35 -9.43
N ASN A 373 10.46 -28.24 -9.55
CA ASN A 373 11.64 -28.02 -8.73
C ASN A 373 11.25 -28.02 -7.24
N ASN A 374 11.91 -28.86 -6.44
CA ASN A 374 11.74 -28.96 -4.99
C ASN A 374 13.01 -28.54 -4.22
N GLN A 375 13.95 -27.87 -4.89
CA GLN A 375 14.96 -27.05 -4.22
C GLN A 375 14.29 -25.73 -3.75
N PRO A 376 14.53 -25.30 -2.50
CA PRO A 376 14.06 -24.01 -2.00
C PRO A 376 14.60 -22.80 -2.76
N GLY A 377 13.85 -21.69 -2.70
CA GLY A 377 14.35 -20.38 -3.14
C GLY A 377 15.56 -19.93 -2.33
N TRP A 378 16.28 -18.92 -2.84
CA TRP A 378 17.45 -18.34 -2.19
C TRP A 378 17.18 -17.70 -0.81
N VAL A 379 15.92 -17.39 -0.49
CA VAL A 379 15.47 -16.91 0.83
C VAL A 379 15.17 -18.08 1.80
N GLY A 380 14.97 -19.30 1.30
CA GLY A 380 14.53 -20.48 2.07
C GLY A 380 13.25 -21.10 1.53
N ILE A 381 12.77 -22.19 2.15
CA ILE A 381 11.54 -22.87 1.71
C ILE A 381 10.29 -22.18 2.26
N GLY A 382 9.31 -21.95 1.37
CA GLY A 382 8.08 -21.20 1.68
C GLY A 382 8.24 -19.68 1.66
N TRP A 383 9.49 -19.20 1.74
CA TRP A 383 9.85 -17.79 1.68
C TRP A 383 10.12 -17.32 0.24
N ASN A 384 9.74 -16.08 -0.05
CA ASN A 384 10.02 -15.39 -1.29
C ASN A 384 10.43 -13.93 -1.05
N LEU A 385 11.15 -13.34 -2.00
CA LEU A 385 11.33 -11.90 -2.15
C LEU A 385 10.56 -11.47 -3.40
N GLN A 386 9.56 -10.58 -3.30
CA GLN A 386 8.83 -10.11 -4.48
C GLN A 386 9.64 -9.11 -5.32
N SER A 387 10.59 -9.60 -6.12
CA SER A 387 11.00 -8.94 -7.36
C SER A 387 10.06 -9.40 -8.48
N GLY A 388 9.33 -8.48 -9.12
CA GLY A 388 8.35 -8.83 -10.15
C GLY A 388 8.97 -9.55 -11.35
N TYR A 389 8.20 -10.42 -12.01
CA TYR A 389 8.65 -11.15 -13.20
C TYR A 389 7.49 -11.55 -14.14
N ILE A 390 7.83 -11.86 -15.38
CA ILE A 390 6.98 -12.58 -16.33
C ILE A 390 7.66 -13.91 -16.68
N THR A 391 6.92 -15.02 -16.72
CA THR A 391 7.42 -16.36 -17.08
C THR A 391 6.73 -16.91 -18.32
N ARG A 392 7.50 -17.53 -19.23
CA ARG A 392 7.02 -18.35 -20.35
C ARG A 392 6.86 -19.80 -19.91
N HIS A 393 5.71 -20.40 -20.18
CA HIS A 393 5.46 -21.81 -19.87
C HIS A 393 6.12 -22.73 -20.91
N LEU A 394 7.18 -23.43 -20.48
CA LEU A 394 7.93 -24.41 -21.30
C LEU A 394 7.60 -25.85 -20.88
N LYS A 395 7.77 -26.80 -21.80
CA LYS A 395 7.55 -28.24 -21.58
C LYS A 395 8.80 -29.05 -21.86
N THR A 396 8.98 -30.20 -21.23
CA THR A 396 9.94 -31.19 -21.72
C THR A 396 9.51 -31.72 -23.09
N CYS A 397 10.44 -31.81 -24.02
CA CYS A 397 10.26 -32.43 -25.32
C CYS A 397 10.13 -33.95 -25.21
N TYR A 398 9.08 -34.49 -25.80
CA TYR A 398 8.78 -35.93 -25.83
C TYR A 398 8.94 -36.51 -27.25
N LEU A 399 10.01 -36.08 -27.93
CA LEU A 399 10.33 -36.42 -29.32
C LEU A 399 11.66 -37.19 -29.38
N THR A 400 11.76 -38.23 -30.22
CA THR A 400 13.00 -39.04 -30.34
C THR A 400 14.19 -38.26 -30.89
N GLN A 401 13.94 -37.14 -31.57
CA GLN A 401 14.96 -36.23 -32.09
C GLN A 401 15.51 -35.29 -31.02
N ALA A 402 14.76 -35.06 -29.93
CA ALA A 402 15.05 -34.10 -28.87
C ALA A 402 14.55 -34.61 -27.49
N PRO A 403 15.05 -35.74 -26.97
CA PRO A 403 14.59 -36.29 -25.71
C PRO A 403 15.26 -35.59 -24.52
N GLY A 404 14.48 -34.87 -23.71
CA GLY A 404 14.95 -34.17 -22.51
C GLY A 404 15.10 -32.64 -22.67
N ASP A 405 15.23 -32.15 -23.91
CA ASP A 405 15.20 -30.72 -24.23
C ASP A 405 13.91 -30.03 -23.77
N LEU A 406 13.88 -28.70 -23.73
CA LEU A 406 12.65 -27.92 -23.58
C LEU A 406 12.00 -27.61 -24.95
N CYS A 407 10.67 -27.60 -25.00
CA CYS A 407 9.85 -27.44 -26.19
C CYS A 407 8.86 -26.28 -26.00
N LEU A 408 8.65 -25.51 -27.07
CA LEU A 408 7.53 -24.57 -27.20
C LEU A 408 6.28 -25.33 -27.67
N THR A 409 5.13 -25.06 -27.06
CA THR A 409 3.82 -25.49 -27.59
C THR A 409 2.79 -24.35 -27.67
N GLY A 410 3.28 -23.11 -27.80
CA GLY A 410 2.47 -21.90 -27.81
C GLY A 410 3.19 -20.72 -27.17
N GLU A 411 2.54 -19.56 -27.25
CA GLU A 411 2.89 -18.32 -26.56
C GLU A 411 2.02 -18.23 -25.30
N GLU A 412 2.48 -18.84 -24.20
CA GLU A 412 1.73 -18.89 -22.94
C GLU A 412 2.58 -18.32 -21.79
N PHE A 413 2.02 -17.35 -21.06
CA PHE A 413 2.75 -16.55 -20.08
C PHE A 413 1.97 -16.33 -18.79
N SER A 414 2.69 -16.04 -17.72
CA SER A 414 2.16 -15.57 -16.43
C SER A 414 3.01 -14.41 -15.91
N ILE A 415 2.40 -13.52 -15.12
CA ILE A 415 3.03 -12.37 -14.47
C ILE A 415 2.91 -12.49 -12.94
N VAL A 416 3.94 -12.02 -12.24
CA VAL A 416 3.90 -11.63 -10.83
C VAL A 416 4.41 -10.20 -10.71
N LEU A 417 3.57 -9.27 -10.24
CA LEU A 417 3.94 -7.88 -9.99
C LEU A 417 3.04 -7.30 -8.90
N ASN A 418 3.58 -6.56 -7.93
CA ASN A 418 2.84 -5.85 -6.88
C ASN A 418 1.76 -6.72 -6.19
N GLY A 419 2.11 -7.95 -5.77
CA GLY A 419 1.18 -8.93 -5.19
C GLY A 419 0.22 -9.62 -6.18
N VAL A 420 0.10 -9.12 -7.42
CA VAL A 420 -0.78 -9.69 -8.44
C VAL A 420 -0.06 -10.82 -9.19
N SER A 421 -0.50 -12.07 -8.96
CA SER A 421 -0.10 -13.25 -9.72
C SER A 421 -1.21 -13.68 -10.68
N SER A 422 -0.93 -13.74 -11.98
CA SER A 422 -1.97 -14.00 -13.00
C SER A 422 -1.44 -14.65 -14.28
N ARG A 423 -2.29 -15.39 -14.98
CA ARG A 423 -2.04 -15.81 -16.37
C ARG A 423 -2.27 -14.61 -17.30
N LEU A 424 -1.43 -14.46 -18.31
CA LEU A 424 -1.66 -13.51 -19.41
C LEU A 424 -2.54 -14.14 -20.50
N VAL A 425 -3.52 -13.37 -20.96
CA VAL A 425 -4.49 -13.70 -22.01
C VAL A 425 -4.27 -12.72 -23.16
N LEU A 426 -4.11 -13.23 -24.39
CA LEU A 426 -3.90 -12.38 -25.57
C LEU A 426 -5.19 -11.60 -25.90
N GLU A 427 -5.07 -10.28 -26.01
CA GLU A 427 -6.13 -9.38 -26.49
C GLU A 427 -6.06 -9.24 -28.02
N GLY A 428 -4.86 -8.97 -28.53
CA GLY A 428 -4.60 -8.91 -29.97
C GLY A 428 -3.19 -8.37 -30.28
N GLY A 429 -2.63 -8.81 -31.43
CA GLY A 429 -1.28 -8.41 -31.84
C GLY A 429 -0.22 -8.84 -30.82
N ASN A 430 0.34 -7.86 -30.11
CA ASN A 430 1.32 -8.05 -29.02
C ASN A 430 0.78 -7.62 -27.64
N ILE A 431 -0.52 -7.33 -27.52
CA ILE A 431 -1.17 -6.82 -26.30
C ILE A 431 -1.88 -7.98 -25.56
N TYR A 432 -1.71 -7.99 -24.24
CA TYR A 432 -2.23 -9.00 -23.32
C TYR A 432 -2.93 -8.33 -22.13
N ARG A 433 -3.90 -9.05 -21.56
CA ARG A 433 -4.55 -8.75 -20.28
C ARG A 433 -4.25 -9.82 -19.25
N LEU A 434 -4.46 -9.51 -17.97
CA LEU A 434 -4.39 -10.49 -16.89
C LEU A 434 -5.72 -11.26 -16.81
N GLN A 435 -5.70 -12.56 -16.49
CA GLN A 435 -6.93 -13.38 -16.46
C GLN A 435 -7.98 -12.86 -15.46
N ARG A 436 -7.52 -12.33 -14.33
CA ARG A 436 -8.25 -11.34 -13.52
C ARG A 436 -7.69 -9.98 -13.94
N ASP A 437 -8.49 -9.13 -14.58
CA ASP A 437 -7.98 -7.92 -15.24
C ASP A 437 -8.25 -6.65 -14.42
N PRO A 438 -7.25 -6.12 -13.69
CA PRO A 438 -7.29 -4.77 -13.10
C PRO A 438 -7.06 -3.67 -14.16
N HIS A 439 -7.51 -3.89 -15.40
CA HIS A 439 -7.31 -3.04 -16.58
C HIS A 439 -5.85 -2.65 -16.86
N TRP A 440 -4.91 -3.55 -16.55
CA TRP A 440 -3.48 -3.36 -16.88
C TRP A 440 -3.23 -3.61 -18.37
N LYS A 441 -2.38 -2.78 -18.97
CA LYS A 441 -1.97 -2.89 -20.37
C LYS A 441 -0.61 -3.57 -20.46
N VAL A 442 -0.60 -4.85 -20.78
CA VAL A 442 0.64 -5.64 -20.95
C VAL A 442 0.99 -5.74 -22.42
N VAL A 443 2.22 -5.38 -22.80
CA VAL A 443 2.66 -5.31 -24.20
C VAL A 443 4.01 -6.01 -24.37
N LYS A 444 4.05 -6.98 -25.27
CA LYS A 444 5.27 -7.70 -25.67
C LYS A 444 6.02 -6.93 -26.76
N TYR A 445 7.34 -6.87 -26.67
CA TYR A 445 8.22 -6.25 -27.65
C TYR A 445 9.36 -7.21 -28.07
N THR A 446 10.02 -6.88 -29.17
CA THR A 446 11.21 -7.55 -29.70
C THR A 446 12.12 -6.49 -30.33
N ASP A 447 13.41 -6.45 -30.01
CA ASP A 447 14.37 -5.52 -30.67
C ASP A 447 15.25 -6.18 -31.75
N GLY A 448 15.30 -7.52 -31.81
CA GLY A 448 16.04 -8.24 -32.85
C GLY A 448 17.56 -8.18 -32.74
N GLY A 449 18.10 -7.87 -31.54
CA GLY A 449 19.53 -7.76 -31.28
C GLY A 449 20.35 -8.99 -31.68
N SER A 450 21.31 -8.82 -32.60
CA SER A 450 22.14 -9.88 -33.17
C SER A 450 23.24 -10.43 -32.25
N GLN A 451 23.30 -9.98 -30.99
CA GLN A 451 24.28 -10.37 -29.98
C GLN A 451 23.67 -10.94 -28.69
N HIS A 452 22.35 -10.87 -28.51
CA HIS A 452 21.66 -11.45 -27.36
C HIS A 452 21.39 -12.96 -27.59
N PRO A 453 21.47 -13.83 -26.56
CA PRO A 453 21.25 -15.27 -26.72
C PRO A 453 19.92 -15.65 -27.40
N ASP A 454 18.81 -14.98 -27.08
CA ASP A 454 17.59 -15.06 -27.90
C ASP A 454 17.65 -14.00 -29.02
N ALA A 455 17.81 -14.45 -30.26
CA ALA A 455 17.94 -13.58 -31.44
C ALA A 455 16.71 -12.70 -31.76
N GLN A 456 15.57 -12.87 -31.09
CA GLN A 456 14.44 -11.93 -31.16
C GLN A 456 14.52 -10.83 -30.10
N LYS A 457 15.28 -11.07 -29.01
CA LYS A 457 15.34 -10.26 -27.78
C LYS A 457 13.95 -9.77 -27.37
N GLU A 458 13.13 -10.74 -26.98
CA GLU A 458 11.79 -10.51 -26.45
C GLU A 458 11.91 -9.77 -25.11
N TYR A 459 11.09 -8.75 -24.88
CA TYR A 459 10.95 -8.06 -23.59
C TYR A 459 9.51 -7.54 -23.42
N TRP A 460 9.17 -7.03 -22.24
CA TRP A 460 7.81 -6.59 -21.94
C TRP A 460 7.75 -5.20 -21.31
N TRP A 461 6.65 -4.49 -21.56
CA TRP A 461 6.17 -3.40 -20.71
C TRP A 461 4.80 -3.75 -20.14
N VAL A 462 4.59 -3.42 -18.87
CA VAL A 462 3.29 -3.40 -18.21
C VAL A 462 3.00 -1.95 -17.82
N ILE A 463 1.81 -1.46 -18.11
CA ILE A 463 1.36 -0.13 -17.70
C ILE A 463 0.08 -0.28 -16.88
N THR A 464 0.10 0.26 -15.66
CA THR A 464 -1.03 0.24 -14.74
C THR A 464 -1.96 1.45 -14.98
N PRO A 465 -3.24 1.41 -14.56
CA PRO A 465 -4.23 2.48 -14.81
C PRO A 465 -3.83 3.88 -14.34
N ASP A 466 -2.88 3.96 -13.41
CA ASP A 466 -2.31 5.18 -12.86
C ASP A 466 -1.16 5.76 -13.71
N GLY A 467 -0.81 5.10 -14.82
CA GLY A 467 0.25 5.48 -15.74
C GLY A 467 1.67 5.01 -15.33
N MET A 468 1.84 4.30 -14.22
CA MET A 468 3.15 3.73 -13.86
C MET A 468 3.56 2.64 -14.85
N ARG A 469 4.84 2.64 -15.27
CA ARG A 469 5.36 1.75 -16.31
C ARG A 469 6.42 0.81 -15.76
N TYR A 470 6.31 -0.48 -16.05
CA TYR A 470 7.19 -1.54 -15.54
C TYR A 470 7.79 -2.31 -16.74
N ARG A 471 9.12 -2.33 -16.88
CA ARG A 471 9.85 -3.05 -17.95
C ARG A 471 10.41 -4.38 -17.41
N PHE A 472 10.27 -5.45 -18.20
CA PHE A 472 10.77 -6.77 -17.83
C PHE A 472 11.70 -7.32 -18.92
N GLY A 473 12.93 -7.68 -18.53
CA GLY A 473 13.94 -8.28 -19.41
C GLY A 473 14.31 -7.47 -20.65
N GLY A 474 14.35 -6.14 -20.54
CA GLY A 474 14.96 -5.26 -21.54
C GLY A 474 16.50 -5.25 -21.47
N GLU A 475 17.06 -5.73 -20.35
CA GLU A 475 18.47 -5.99 -20.01
C GLU A 475 19.39 -4.78 -19.97
N ILE A 476 19.37 -3.91 -20.98
CA ILE A 476 20.26 -2.74 -21.01
C ILE A 476 19.56 -1.55 -20.36
N ASP A 477 20.25 -0.92 -19.41
CA ASP A 477 19.84 0.35 -18.81
C ASP A 477 20.05 1.51 -19.81
N PRO A 478 19.00 2.24 -20.21
CA PRO A 478 19.10 3.31 -21.22
C PRO A 478 20.03 4.48 -20.86
N GLU A 479 20.22 4.81 -19.57
CA GLU A 479 21.08 5.93 -19.18
C GLU A 479 22.56 5.55 -19.08
N SER A 480 22.87 4.48 -18.34
CA SER A 480 24.27 4.09 -18.06
C SER A 480 24.87 3.10 -19.08
N GLY A 481 24.03 2.47 -19.91
CA GLY A 481 24.42 1.37 -20.78
C GLY A 481 24.82 0.08 -20.04
N ALA A 482 24.62 0.01 -18.72
CA ALA A 482 24.90 -1.17 -17.92
C ALA A 482 23.96 -2.33 -18.27
N ASP A 483 24.49 -3.55 -18.24
CA ASP A 483 23.68 -4.76 -18.27
C ASP A 483 23.04 -4.98 -16.89
N GLN A 484 21.78 -5.42 -16.92
CA GLN A 484 20.94 -5.68 -15.75
C GLN A 484 20.76 -7.19 -15.52
N ASP A 485 21.24 -8.06 -16.42
CA ASP A 485 21.17 -9.52 -16.32
C ASP A 485 19.72 -10.05 -16.14
N SER A 486 18.74 -9.29 -16.62
CA SER A 486 17.32 -9.43 -16.23
C SER A 486 16.53 -10.49 -17.01
N ALA A 487 17.08 -11.10 -18.06
CA ALA A 487 16.42 -12.13 -18.85
C ALA A 487 17.09 -13.52 -18.66
N LEU A 488 16.36 -14.47 -18.08
CA LEU A 488 16.85 -15.84 -17.89
C LEU A 488 16.49 -16.69 -19.12
N TYR A 489 17.50 -17.17 -19.85
CA TYR A 489 17.32 -17.88 -21.12
C TYR A 489 17.66 -19.37 -21.06
N ALA A 490 16.98 -20.17 -21.88
CA ALA A 490 17.22 -21.60 -22.08
C ALA A 490 17.06 -21.99 -23.56
N THR A 491 17.78 -23.04 -23.98
CA THR A 491 17.59 -23.61 -25.34
C THR A 491 16.25 -24.34 -25.44
N VAL A 492 15.50 -24.06 -26.49
CA VAL A 492 14.30 -24.81 -26.86
C VAL A 492 14.47 -25.48 -28.22
N TYR A 493 13.82 -26.62 -28.37
CA TYR A 493 13.63 -27.34 -29.63
C TYR A 493 12.26 -27.00 -30.23
N SER A 494 12.21 -26.72 -31.53
CA SER A 494 10.97 -26.34 -32.22
C SER A 494 10.97 -26.83 -33.67
N THR A 495 10.14 -27.85 -33.98
CA THR A 495 9.97 -28.39 -35.34
C THR A 495 9.13 -27.44 -36.22
N GLY A 496 9.67 -26.26 -36.53
CA GLY A 496 9.00 -25.28 -37.38
C GLY A 496 9.68 -23.91 -37.34
N SER A 497 9.73 -23.25 -38.49
CA SER A 497 10.40 -21.96 -38.69
C SER A 497 9.73 -20.77 -38.01
N LEU A 498 8.57 -20.96 -37.39
CA LEU A 498 7.77 -19.90 -36.76
C LEU A 498 8.40 -19.32 -35.49
N TYR A 499 9.23 -20.10 -34.78
CA TYR A 499 9.83 -19.70 -33.48
C TYR A 499 11.36 -19.81 -33.45
N CYS A 500 11.93 -20.91 -33.96
CA CYS A 500 13.39 -21.10 -34.09
C CYS A 500 13.89 -21.01 -35.54
N GLY A 501 13.15 -20.34 -36.44
CA GLY A 501 13.59 -20.06 -37.81
C GLY A 501 14.15 -21.28 -38.57
N ASN A 502 15.22 -21.06 -39.34
CA ASN A 502 16.03 -22.13 -39.92
C ASN A 502 17.33 -22.34 -39.12
N PHE A 503 17.25 -22.36 -37.78
CA PHE A 503 18.43 -22.54 -36.91
C PHE A 503 18.97 -23.98 -37.02
N LEU A 504 20.28 -24.12 -36.77
CA LEU A 504 20.95 -25.43 -36.85
C LEU A 504 20.33 -26.41 -35.84
N TYR A 505 19.88 -27.56 -36.36
CA TYR A 505 19.31 -28.67 -35.60
C TYR A 505 17.99 -28.38 -34.87
N ASP A 506 17.22 -27.39 -35.35
CA ASP A 506 15.93 -26.92 -34.81
C ASP A 506 16.00 -26.40 -33.35
N LEU A 507 17.20 -25.99 -32.91
CA LEU A 507 17.48 -25.46 -31.56
C LEU A 507 17.72 -23.94 -31.60
N CYS A 508 17.04 -23.19 -30.75
CA CYS A 508 17.33 -21.77 -30.49
C CYS A 508 17.19 -21.45 -29.00
N ASN A 509 17.82 -20.38 -28.51
CA ASN A 509 17.56 -19.93 -27.13
C ASN A 509 16.30 -19.03 -27.11
N LYS A 510 15.52 -19.18 -26.04
CA LYS A 510 14.37 -18.35 -25.69
C LYS A 510 14.51 -17.89 -24.25
N VAL A 511 14.05 -16.68 -23.95
CA VAL A 511 13.86 -16.26 -22.56
C VAL A 511 12.70 -17.08 -21.95
N TYR A 512 12.92 -17.64 -20.77
CA TYR A 512 11.89 -18.34 -19.99
C TYR A 512 11.35 -17.50 -18.83
N GLN A 513 12.14 -16.55 -18.33
CA GLN A 513 11.72 -15.61 -17.30
C GLN A 513 12.35 -14.23 -17.56
N TRP A 514 11.51 -13.21 -17.65
CA TRP A 514 11.88 -11.79 -17.71
C TRP A 514 11.66 -11.19 -16.33
N ASN A 515 12.72 -10.80 -15.63
CA ASN A 515 12.61 -10.11 -14.35
C ASN A 515 12.35 -8.61 -14.57
N LEU A 516 11.66 -7.98 -13.63
CA LEU A 516 11.46 -6.53 -13.57
C LEU A 516 12.83 -5.86 -13.52
N ASP A 517 13.15 -5.01 -14.50
CA ASP A 517 14.44 -4.30 -14.57
C ASP A 517 14.32 -2.78 -14.47
N ARG A 518 13.13 -2.22 -14.73
CA ARG A 518 12.90 -0.77 -14.69
C ARG A 518 11.46 -0.46 -14.28
N VAL A 519 11.30 0.57 -13.45
CA VAL A 519 10.02 1.22 -13.16
C VAL A 519 10.17 2.70 -13.48
N GLU A 520 9.18 3.28 -14.17
CA GLU A 520 9.08 4.70 -14.48
C GLU A 520 7.76 5.25 -13.94
N ASP A 521 7.81 6.42 -13.29
CA ASP A 521 6.61 7.15 -12.88
C ASP A 521 6.20 8.22 -13.91
N THR A 522 4.99 8.77 -13.74
CA THR A 522 4.43 9.80 -14.64
C THR A 522 5.16 11.13 -14.60
N ASN A 523 6.09 11.33 -13.67
CA ASN A 523 6.92 12.51 -13.51
C ASN A 523 8.35 12.31 -14.07
N GLY A 524 8.63 11.13 -14.65
CA GLY A 524 9.93 10.78 -15.20
C GLY A 524 10.97 10.39 -14.15
N ASN A 525 10.57 9.99 -12.94
CA ASN A 525 11.48 9.35 -11.98
C ASN A 525 11.63 7.86 -12.32
N VAL A 526 12.80 7.29 -12.02
CA VAL A 526 13.19 5.94 -12.42
C VAL A 526 13.70 5.12 -11.24
N THR A 527 13.29 3.86 -11.18
CA THR A 527 13.91 2.80 -10.36
C THR A 527 14.45 1.70 -11.28
N LYS A 528 15.65 1.20 -10.99
CA LYS A 528 16.41 0.22 -11.78
C LYS A 528 16.71 -1.01 -10.93
N TYR A 529 16.55 -2.19 -11.49
CA TYR A 529 16.83 -3.47 -10.80
C TYR A 529 17.93 -4.20 -11.56
N PHE A 530 18.88 -4.79 -10.85
CA PHE A 530 20.01 -5.53 -11.43
C PHE A 530 20.08 -6.90 -10.80
N TYR A 531 20.47 -7.90 -11.59
CA TYR A 531 20.49 -9.31 -11.20
C TYR A 531 21.90 -9.90 -11.31
N ASP A 532 22.08 -11.09 -10.75
CA ASP A 532 23.21 -11.98 -10.98
C ASP A 532 22.65 -13.31 -11.54
N GLN A 533 23.40 -13.98 -12.43
CA GLN A 533 22.98 -15.24 -13.06
C GLN A 533 23.88 -16.44 -12.68
N GLU A 534 23.27 -17.60 -12.41
CA GLU A 534 23.96 -18.89 -12.41
C GLU A 534 23.65 -19.67 -13.69
N THR A 535 24.69 -20.09 -14.40
CA THR A 535 24.56 -20.86 -15.65
C THR A 535 24.97 -22.33 -15.48
N ASN A 536 24.52 -23.17 -16.41
CA ASN A 536 24.87 -24.59 -16.51
C ASN A 536 24.89 -25.01 -18.00
N TYR A 537 25.47 -26.17 -18.30
CA TYR A 537 25.36 -26.78 -19.63
C TYR A 537 24.46 -28.02 -19.60
N TYR A 538 23.96 -28.43 -20.77
CA TYR A 538 23.36 -29.75 -20.98
C TYR A 538 23.66 -30.28 -22.38
N ALA A 539 23.54 -31.59 -22.58
CA ALA A 539 23.69 -32.28 -23.86
C ALA A 539 22.36 -32.32 -24.62
N ALA A 540 22.06 -31.25 -25.36
CA ALA A 540 20.85 -31.11 -26.15
C ALA A 540 20.66 -32.26 -27.12
N ARG A 541 19.41 -32.65 -27.36
CA ARG A 541 19.04 -33.78 -28.22
C ARG A 541 19.68 -35.13 -27.81
N ASN A 542 20.15 -35.23 -26.57
CA ASN A 542 20.92 -36.36 -26.02
C ASN A 542 22.19 -36.69 -26.85
N ASP A 543 22.81 -35.68 -27.47
CA ASP A 543 24.04 -35.81 -28.26
C ASP A 543 25.25 -35.23 -27.51
N GLN A 544 26.33 -36.01 -27.40
CA GLN A 544 27.54 -35.64 -26.66
C GLN A 544 28.53 -34.78 -27.46
N ARG A 545 28.27 -34.50 -28.74
CA ARG A 545 29.11 -33.62 -29.56
C ARG A 545 29.07 -32.17 -29.05
N ALA A 546 30.17 -31.44 -29.22
CA ALA A 546 30.31 -30.08 -28.72
C ALA A 546 29.20 -29.12 -29.18
N ASP A 547 28.73 -29.27 -30.43
CA ASP A 547 27.66 -28.44 -31.02
C ASP A 547 26.33 -28.51 -30.25
N PHE A 548 26.10 -29.60 -29.52
CA PHE A 548 24.90 -29.88 -28.73
C PHE A 548 25.09 -29.60 -27.24
N ARG A 549 26.28 -29.22 -26.80
CA ARG A 549 26.47 -28.72 -25.43
C ARG A 549 25.98 -27.28 -25.36
N LYS A 550 24.79 -27.07 -24.80
CA LYS A 550 24.13 -25.76 -24.78
C LYS A 550 24.22 -25.12 -23.40
N LEU A 551 24.56 -23.83 -23.38
CA LEU A 551 24.54 -22.97 -22.20
C LEU A 551 23.11 -22.47 -21.94
N TYR A 552 22.68 -22.50 -20.69
CA TYR A 552 21.45 -21.88 -20.22
C TYR A 552 21.63 -21.29 -18.83
N VAL A 553 20.74 -20.37 -18.47
CA VAL A 553 20.64 -19.80 -17.12
C VAL A 553 19.82 -20.77 -16.26
N ARG A 554 20.44 -21.37 -15.24
CA ARG A 554 19.77 -22.34 -14.34
C ARG A 554 19.09 -21.68 -13.13
N ALA A 555 19.52 -20.46 -12.78
CA ALA A 555 18.91 -19.61 -11.76
C ALA A 555 19.37 -18.15 -11.96
N GLY A 556 18.61 -17.19 -11.44
CA GLY A 556 19.03 -15.80 -11.28
C GLY A 556 18.48 -15.24 -9.97
N TYR A 557 19.13 -14.22 -9.44
CA TYR A 557 18.75 -13.58 -8.17
C TYR A 557 19.02 -12.08 -8.23
N LEU A 558 18.26 -11.30 -7.47
CA LEU A 558 18.41 -9.84 -7.43
C LEU A 558 19.74 -9.48 -6.75
N ASN A 559 20.49 -8.57 -7.36
CA ASN A 559 21.78 -8.05 -6.86
C ASN A 559 21.59 -6.72 -6.13
N ARG A 560 20.87 -5.78 -6.76
CA ARG A 560 20.56 -4.46 -6.20
C ARG A 560 19.38 -3.77 -6.89
N ILE A 561 18.80 -2.80 -6.19
CA ILE A 561 17.79 -1.86 -6.71
C ILE A 561 18.31 -0.45 -6.51
N GLU A 562 18.34 0.37 -7.55
CA GLU A 562 18.82 1.76 -7.56
C GLU A 562 17.65 2.69 -7.89
N TYR A 563 17.38 3.69 -7.04
CA TYR A 563 16.16 4.50 -7.11
C TYR A 563 16.40 5.96 -6.75
N GLY A 564 15.43 6.82 -7.10
CA GLY A 564 15.56 8.29 -7.04
C GLY A 564 16.25 8.91 -8.26
N HIS A 565 16.37 8.17 -9.36
CA HIS A 565 16.84 8.69 -10.65
C HIS A 565 15.74 9.48 -11.37
N ARG A 566 16.15 10.21 -12.41
CA ARG A 566 15.26 10.70 -13.49
C ARG A 566 15.67 10.14 -14.85
N LEU A 567 14.71 10.08 -15.76
CA LEU A 567 14.91 9.68 -17.16
C LEU A 567 16.06 10.46 -17.80
N GLY A 568 16.95 9.76 -18.51
CA GLY A 568 18.06 10.38 -19.25
C GLY A 568 19.24 10.88 -18.40
N VAL A 569 19.24 10.68 -17.08
CA VAL A 569 20.33 11.12 -16.19
C VAL A 569 21.31 9.97 -15.91
N ASP A 570 22.48 10.02 -16.56
CA ASP A 570 23.64 9.19 -16.22
C ASP A 570 24.48 9.85 -15.10
N ALA A 571 24.25 9.40 -13.87
CA ALA A 571 24.92 9.85 -12.64
C ALA A 571 24.79 8.75 -11.56
N PRO A 572 25.48 8.82 -10.41
CA PRO A 572 25.22 7.93 -9.29
C PRO A 572 23.78 8.08 -8.75
N PRO A 573 23.07 6.97 -8.44
CA PRO A 573 21.78 7.04 -7.75
C PRO A 573 21.94 7.69 -6.36
N PRO A 574 20.96 8.46 -5.86
CA PRO A 574 20.98 8.96 -4.49
C PRO A 574 20.82 7.84 -3.45
N THR A 575 20.13 6.76 -3.81
CA THR A 575 19.69 5.69 -2.90
C THR A 575 19.67 4.32 -3.57
N ARG A 576 20.02 3.26 -2.83
CA ARG A 576 19.94 1.88 -3.32
C ARG A 576 19.70 0.85 -2.20
N VAL A 577 19.20 -0.31 -2.60
CA VAL A 577 19.16 -1.54 -1.78
C VAL A 577 20.07 -2.58 -2.42
N ARG A 578 20.89 -3.28 -1.63
CA ARG A 578 21.73 -4.41 -2.07
C ARG A 578 21.26 -5.70 -1.45
N PHE A 579 21.37 -6.78 -2.21
CA PHE A 579 21.00 -8.14 -1.83
C PHE A 579 22.25 -9.00 -1.97
N VAL A 580 22.95 -9.24 -0.87
CA VAL A 580 24.27 -9.90 -0.89
C VAL A 580 24.07 -11.41 -0.80
N THR A 581 24.70 -12.18 -1.69
CA THR A 581 24.54 -13.64 -1.72
C THR A 581 25.78 -14.42 -1.33
N GLU A 582 25.58 -15.41 -0.46
CA GLU A 582 26.60 -16.41 -0.11
C GLU A 582 26.25 -17.79 -0.66
N ASN A 583 27.09 -18.78 -0.37
CA ASN A 583 26.84 -20.16 -0.78
C ASN A 583 25.86 -20.83 0.20
N ARG A 584 24.83 -21.55 -0.30
CA ARG A 584 23.79 -22.19 0.55
C ARG A 584 24.24 -23.47 1.28
N CYS A 585 25.50 -23.59 1.59
CA CYS A 585 26.13 -24.74 2.23
C CYS A 585 26.12 -24.62 3.77
N ASP A 586 26.36 -25.74 4.45
CA ASP A 586 26.82 -25.74 5.84
C ASP A 586 28.36 -25.70 5.90
N ALA A 587 28.90 -25.24 7.02
CA ALA A 587 30.34 -25.18 7.25
C ALA A 587 30.94 -26.56 7.59
N PRO A 588 32.11 -26.96 7.02
CA PRO A 588 32.94 -26.21 6.08
C PRO A 588 32.45 -26.31 4.62
N CYS A 589 32.17 -25.18 3.99
CA CYS A 589 31.53 -25.12 2.67
C CYS A 589 32.39 -25.75 1.55
N THR A 590 32.20 -27.05 1.30
CA THR A 590 32.90 -27.79 0.24
C THR A 590 31.88 -28.37 -0.73
N TRP A 591 31.95 -27.95 -2.00
CA TRP A 591 31.11 -28.44 -3.09
C TRP A 591 31.56 -29.82 -3.58
N PRO A 592 30.64 -30.76 -3.86
CA PRO A 592 29.20 -30.72 -3.58
C PRO A 592 28.83 -31.16 -2.15
N THR A 593 29.76 -31.78 -1.41
CA THR A 593 29.52 -32.56 -0.18
C THR A 593 28.71 -31.87 0.93
N HIS A 594 28.77 -30.54 1.07
CA HIS A 594 28.10 -29.79 2.15
C HIS A 594 26.85 -29.01 1.70
N TYR A 595 26.28 -29.38 0.55
CA TYR A 595 25.05 -28.79 0.02
C TYR A 595 23.93 -29.82 0.04
N TYR A 596 23.10 -29.82 1.09
CA TYR A 596 22.09 -30.88 1.28
C TYR A 596 20.89 -30.79 0.32
N ASP A 597 20.56 -29.61 -0.20
CA ASP A 597 19.42 -29.40 -1.11
C ASP A 597 19.83 -29.27 -2.60
N THR A 598 21.14 -29.27 -2.91
CA THR A 598 21.64 -28.87 -4.22
C THR A 598 22.26 -30.07 -4.96
N PRO A 599 21.70 -30.48 -6.12
CA PRO A 599 22.07 -31.73 -6.79
C PRO A 599 23.36 -31.60 -7.61
N GLY A 600 24.52 -31.77 -6.95
CA GLY A 600 25.83 -31.57 -7.56
C GLY A 600 26.22 -32.54 -8.69
N ASP A 601 25.52 -33.66 -8.84
CA ASP A 601 25.63 -34.58 -9.96
C ASP A 601 25.00 -34.03 -11.27
N LEU A 602 24.16 -33.01 -11.15
CA LEU A 602 23.54 -32.31 -12.29
C LEU A 602 24.40 -31.14 -12.82
N GLU A 603 25.61 -30.95 -12.30
CA GLU A 603 26.54 -29.93 -12.78
C GLU A 603 27.30 -30.37 -14.03
N CYS A 604 27.10 -29.64 -15.13
CA CYS A 604 27.87 -29.79 -16.36
C CYS A 604 28.56 -28.46 -16.67
N THR A 605 29.89 -28.44 -16.56
CA THR A 605 30.70 -27.28 -16.96
C THR A 605 31.32 -27.51 -18.35
N VAL A 606 32.21 -26.61 -18.79
CA VAL A 606 33.05 -26.82 -19.98
C VAL A 606 33.98 -28.04 -19.87
N THR A 607 34.31 -28.47 -18.65
CA THR A 607 35.16 -29.63 -18.34
C THR A 607 34.49 -30.55 -17.30
N PRO A 608 34.46 -31.88 -17.48
CA PRO A 608 35.08 -32.67 -18.56
C PRO A 608 34.40 -32.47 -19.94
N SER A 609 34.93 -33.12 -20.98
CA SER A 609 34.49 -32.97 -22.37
C SER A 609 33.17 -33.69 -22.72
N THR A 610 32.38 -34.10 -21.73
CA THR A 610 31.11 -34.83 -21.87
C THR A 610 30.17 -34.41 -20.76
N CYS A 611 28.87 -34.27 -21.05
CA CYS A 611 27.85 -33.92 -20.07
C CYS A 611 26.78 -35.02 -20.04
N SER A 612 26.68 -35.76 -18.93
CA SER A 612 25.70 -36.85 -18.78
C SER A 612 24.25 -36.36 -18.76
N GLN A 613 24.02 -35.08 -18.44
CA GLN A 613 22.69 -34.49 -18.36
C GLN A 613 22.18 -34.12 -19.76
N ASN A 614 21.11 -34.78 -20.20
CA ASN A 614 20.47 -34.58 -21.50
C ASN A 614 19.18 -33.72 -21.43
N ALA A 615 18.91 -33.14 -20.27
CA ALA A 615 17.85 -32.16 -20.01
C ALA A 615 18.42 -30.97 -19.23
N GLN A 616 17.78 -29.80 -19.34
CA GLN A 616 18.08 -28.68 -18.45
C GLN A 616 17.67 -28.97 -17.01
N THR A 617 18.50 -28.53 -16.06
CA THR A 617 18.28 -28.69 -14.61
C THR A 617 18.42 -27.33 -13.94
N PHE A 618 17.37 -26.92 -13.24
CA PHE A 618 17.25 -25.59 -12.64
C PHE A 618 17.48 -25.69 -11.14
N TRP A 619 18.52 -25.05 -10.64
CA TRP A 619 18.95 -25.07 -9.24
C TRP A 619 19.99 -23.98 -9.00
N SER A 620 20.24 -23.65 -7.73
CA SER A 620 21.17 -22.59 -7.32
C SER A 620 22.12 -23.08 -6.23
N LYS A 621 23.35 -22.57 -6.24
CA LYS A 621 24.33 -22.73 -5.16
C LYS A 621 24.27 -21.58 -4.14
N LYS A 622 23.34 -20.63 -4.29
CA LYS A 622 23.28 -19.37 -3.55
C LYS A 622 22.09 -19.25 -2.60
N ARG A 623 22.30 -18.50 -1.51
CA ARG A 623 21.26 -17.96 -0.61
C ARG A 623 21.50 -16.47 -0.38
N LEU A 624 20.46 -15.76 0.02
CA LEU A 624 20.55 -14.37 0.48
C LEU A 624 21.24 -14.35 1.86
N ASP A 625 22.39 -13.69 1.98
CA ASP A 625 23.17 -13.55 3.23
C ASP A 625 22.59 -12.41 4.08
N TYR A 626 22.54 -11.22 3.48
CA TYR A 626 21.93 -10.04 4.08
C TYR A 626 21.39 -9.07 3.03
N VAL A 627 20.43 -8.25 3.44
CA VAL A 627 19.99 -7.07 2.70
C VAL A 627 20.62 -5.83 3.34
N GLU A 628 21.10 -4.91 2.52
CA GLU A 628 21.76 -3.67 2.95
C GLU A 628 21.15 -2.48 2.24
N THR A 629 20.68 -1.48 3.00
CA THR A 629 20.12 -0.24 2.44
C THR A 629 21.14 0.89 2.53
N GLN A 630 21.29 1.68 1.47
CA GLN A 630 22.38 2.65 1.33
C GLN A 630 21.93 3.95 0.66
N TYR A 631 22.60 5.05 1.00
CA TYR A 631 22.58 6.31 0.24
C TYR A 631 23.96 6.59 -0.37
N TYR A 632 24.01 7.45 -1.38
CA TYR A 632 25.27 7.93 -1.96
C TYR A 632 25.65 9.29 -1.35
N ASP A 633 26.85 9.36 -0.77
CA ASP A 633 27.45 10.60 -0.32
C ASP A 633 28.33 11.16 -1.46
N PRO A 634 27.95 12.28 -2.12
CA PRO A 634 28.74 12.86 -3.20
C PRO A 634 30.03 13.54 -2.69
N GLY A 635 30.06 14.01 -1.44
CA GLY A 635 31.24 14.62 -0.82
C GLY A 635 32.33 13.60 -0.48
N ALA A 636 31.92 12.41 -0.03
CA ALA A 636 32.80 11.25 0.11
C ALA A 636 33.02 10.50 -1.23
N SER A 637 32.18 10.76 -2.24
CA SER A 637 32.05 10.00 -3.49
C SER A 637 31.85 8.48 -3.25
N ALA A 638 31.09 8.14 -2.20
CA ALA A 638 31.02 6.79 -1.64
C ALA A 638 29.58 6.37 -1.29
N TRP A 639 29.37 5.05 -1.18
CA TRP A 639 28.12 4.48 -0.70
C TRP A 639 28.16 4.32 0.82
N MET A 640 27.16 4.88 1.48
CA MET A 640 27.02 4.87 2.94
C MET A 640 25.85 3.97 3.33
N SER A 641 26.11 2.93 4.11
CA SER A 641 25.08 2.01 4.60
C SER A 641 24.24 2.68 5.69
N VAL A 642 22.94 2.34 5.73
CA VAL A 642 21.94 2.90 6.65
C VAL A 642 21.45 1.82 7.61
N ALA A 643 20.99 0.68 7.07
CA ALA A 643 20.60 -0.49 7.84
C ALA A 643 21.05 -1.78 7.13
N ARG A 644 21.27 -2.82 7.92
CA ARG A 644 21.60 -4.17 7.45
C ARG A 644 20.63 -5.17 8.09
N TYR A 645 20.20 -6.17 7.33
CA TYR A 645 19.27 -7.20 7.77
C TYR A 645 19.89 -8.56 7.46
N ASP A 646 20.41 -9.25 8.48
CA ASP A 646 21.03 -10.58 8.35
C ASP A 646 19.96 -11.66 8.30
N LEU A 647 20.15 -12.68 7.45
CA LEU A 647 19.30 -13.87 7.36
C LEU A 647 20.09 -15.09 7.87
N ALA A 648 19.63 -15.72 8.96
CA ALA A 648 20.26 -16.91 9.52
C ALA A 648 19.55 -18.19 9.07
N TYR A 649 20.32 -19.23 8.75
CA TYR A 649 19.82 -20.43 8.08
C TYR A 649 20.08 -21.73 8.84
N SER A 650 19.27 -22.75 8.53
CA SER A 650 19.56 -24.14 8.90
C SER A 650 19.08 -25.13 7.83
N PHE A 651 19.49 -26.39 7.97
CA PHE A 651 18.99 -27.53 7.20
C PHE A 651 18.28 -28.53 8.12
N PRO A 652 16.97 -28.35 8.40
CA PRO A 652 16.16 -29.29 9.16
C PRO A 652 16.32 -30.72 8.68
N THR A 653 16.61 -31.64 9.61
CA THR A 653 16.65 -33.07 9.32
C THR A 653 15.21 -33.60 9.30
N PRO A 654 14.73 -34.20 8.21
CA PRO A 654 13.39 -34.77 8.17
C PRO A 654 13.29 -36.00 9.10
N PRO A 655 12.08 -36.34 9.58
CA PRO A 655 11.83 -37.63 10.21
C PRO A 655 12.28 -38.77 9.30
N THR A 656 12.92 -39.78 9.88
CA THR A 656 13.41 -40.96 9.14
C THR A 656 12.29 -41.62 8.36
N ASP A 657 12.47 -41.76 7.06
CA ASP A 657 11.44 -42.27 6.18
C ASP A 657 11.33 -43.82 6.22
N PRO A 658 10.32 -44.42 5.57
CA PRO A 658 10.14 -45.89 5.57
C PRO A 658 11.25 -46.68 4.85
N GLN A 659 12.23 -46.02 4.23
CA GLN A 659 13.43 -46.61 3.64
C GLN A 659 14.67 -46.42 4.54
N GLY A 660 14.58 -45.59 5.59
CA GLY A 660 15.69 -45.23 6.48
C GLY A 660 16.38 -43.93 6.07
N ASP A 661 15.88 -43.20 5.08
CA ASP A 661 16.52 -41.99 4.56
C ASP A 661 16.19 -40.75 5.41
N THR A 662 17.13 -39.82 5.47
CA THR A 662 17.06 -38.49 6.13
C THR A 662 17.80 -37.40 5.32
N SER A 663 18.14 -37.68 4.05
CA SER A 663 18.97 -36.81 3.20
C SER A 663 18.22 -35.62 2.60
N GLU A 664 16.90 -35.69 2.39
CA GLU A 664 16.06 -34.57 1.89
C GLU A 664 15.88 -33.46 2.93
N ARG A 665 16.96 -32.78 3.27
CA ARG A 665 16.95 -31.52 4.01
C ARG A 665 16.68 -30.36 3.06
N LYS A 666 16.05 -29.30 3.56
CA LYS A 666 15.69 -28.10 2.79
C LYS A 666 16.24 -26.87 3.50
N LEU A 667 16.73 -25.88 2.75
CA LEU A 667 17.18 -24.59 3.28
C LEU A 667 16.02 -23.90 4.03
N TRP A 668 16.19 -23.66 5.32
CA TRP A 668 15.21 -23.02 6.20
C TRP A 668 15.74 -21.68 6.71
N LEU A 669 14.97 -20.60 6.55
CA LEU A 669 15.22 -19.31 7.19
C LEU A 669 14.84 -19.44 8.68
N ALA A 670 15.85 -19.47 9.54
CA ALA A 670 15.69 -19.69 10.98
C ALA A 670 15.44 -18.38 11.75
N SER A 671 16.06 -17.28 11.32
CA SER A 671 15.79 -15.95 11.88
C SER A 671 16.21 -14.81 10.96
N ILE A 672 15.66 -13.62 11.19
CA ILE A 672 16.13 -12.35 10.61
C ILE A 672 16.67 -11.47 11.76
N THR A 673 17.70 -10.65 11.50
CA THR A 673 18.24 -9.71 12.50
C THR A 673 18.57 -8.36 11.87
N GLN A 674 17.84 -7.31 12.27
CA GLN A 674 18.20 -5.94 11.91
C GLN A 674 19.43 -5.47 12.72
N ARG A 675 20.41 -4.91 12.02
CA ARG A 675 21.69 -4.41 12.55
C ARG A 675 21.96 -2.96 12.14
N LEU A 676 22.93 -2.36 12.83
CA LEU A 676 23.54 -1.11 12.42
C LEU A 676 24.26 -1.25 11.07
N ALA A 677 24.51 -0.12 10.42
CA ALA A 677 25.13 -0.01 9.10
C ALA A 677 26.50 -0.72 8.96
N ASP A 678 27.27 -0.84 10.05
CA ASP A 678 28.58 -1.50 10.07
C ASP A 678 28.50 -3.01 10.37
N GLY A 679 27.29 -3.55 10.55
CA GLY A 679 27.07 -4.94 10.98
C GLY A 679 27.33 -5.19 12.46
N SER A 680 27.59 -4.15 13.27
CA SER A 680 27.68 -4.26 14.73
C SER A 680 26.30 -4.12 15.39
N GLY A 681 26.20 -4.57 16.64
CA GLY A 681 24.96 -4.55 17.42
C GLY A 681 23.78 -5.24 16.70
N GLY A 682 22.59 -4.73 16.97
CA GLY A 682 21.33 -5.16 16.35
C GLY A 682 20.19 -5.28 17.36
N LEU A 683 18.98 -5.43 16.82
CA LEU A 683 17.78 -5.77 17.58
C LEU A 683 17.77 -7.28 17.90
N PRO A 684 16.95 -7.74 18.86
CA PRO A 684 16.68 -9.16 19.04
C PRO A 684 16.15 -9.77 17.73
N ALA A 685 16.64 -10.96 17.38
CA ALA A 685 16.29 -11.59 16.11
C ALA A 685 14.82 -12.05 16.09
N VAL A 686 14.12 -11.85 14.97
CA VAL A 686 12.84 -12.54 14.72
C VAL A 686 13.14 -14.00 14.44
N SER A 687 12.59 -14.91 15.23
CA SER A 687 12.84 -16.36 15.12
C SER A 687 11.67 -17.08 14.44
N TYR A 688 11.98 -18.10 13.62
CA TYR A 688 11.01 -18.90 12.88
C TYR A 688 11.22 -20.39 13.15
N ALA A 689 10.46 -20.96 14.09
CA ALA A 689 10.53 -22.37 14.41
C ALA A 689 9.55 -23.20 13.56
N TYR A 690 10.00 -24.37 13.11
CA TYR A 690 9.29 -25.20 12.13
C TYR A 690 8.66 -26.48 12.72
N THR A 691 7.63 -26.98 12.03
CA THR A 691 7.15 -28.36 12.17
C THR A 691 7.29 -29.12 10.84
N MET A 692 7.69 -30.39 10.88
CA MET A 692 7.92 -31.22 9.68
C MET A 692 6.66 -32.01 9.30
N LEU A 693 6.04 -31.67 8.17
CA LEU A 693 4.79 -32.28 7.70
C LEU A 693 4.94 -32.89 6.31
N ALA A 694 4.43 -34.11 6.15
CA ALA A 694 4.55 -34.90 4.92
C ALA A 694 3.68 -34.32 3.80
N ASN A 695 4.28 -34.00 2.65
CA ASN A 695 3.53 -33.58 1.46
C ASN A 695 2.79 -34.76 0.80
N ARG A 696 3.28 -35.99 0.90
CA ARG A 696 2.69 -37.16 0.25
C ARG A 696 1.80 -37.95 1.20
N ALA A 697 0.54 -38.15 0.84
CA ALA A 697 -0.42 -38.95 1.60
C ALA A 697 -0.25 -40.46 1.32
N SER A 698 0.04 -40.81 0.06
CA SER A 698 0.33 -42.19 -0.36
C SER A 698 1.84 -42.47 -0.37
N PHE A 699 2.37 -42.95 0.75
CA PHE A 699 3.76 -43.40 0.90
C PHE A 699 3.84 -44.88 1.28
N SER A 700 5.00 -45.53 1.13
CA SER A 700 5.15 -46.96 1.44
C SER A 700 6.58 -47.36 1.85
N ALA A 701 6.69 -48.50 2.54
CA ALA A 701 7.97 -49.16 2.81
C ALA A 701 8.69 -49.68 1.54
N SER A 702 8.04 -49.64 0.37
CA SER A 702 8.55 -50.18 -0.89
C SER A 702 9.13 -49.11 -1.83
N GLY A 703 9.71 -48.04 -1.30
CA GLY A 703 10.42 -47.02 -2.09
C GLY A 703 9.60 -45.79 -2.49
N ILE A 704 8.54 -45.43 -1.75
CA ILE A 704 7.80 -44.17 -1.94
C ILE A 704 7.87 -43.36 -0.64
N SER A 705 8.85 -42.45 -0.57
CA SER A 705 9.07 -41.54 0.58
C SER A 705 7.88 -40.58 0.83
N PRO A 706 7.58 -40.17 2.07
CA PRO A 706 6.50 -39.22 2.40
C PRO A 706 6.78 -37.75 2.04
N LEU A 707 8.03 -37.38 1.72
CA LEU A 707 8.48 -36.01 1.42
C LEU A 707 8.06 -34.99 2.51
N TYR A 708 8.75 -35.00 3.65
CA TYR A 708 8.52 -34.04 4.74
C TYR A 708 9.06 -32.65 4.37
N MET A 709 8.26 -31.61 4.59
CA MET A 709 8.66 -30.21 4.43
C MET A 709 8.45 -29.42 5.74
N PRO A 710 9.38 -28.55 6.16
CA PRO A 710 9.23 -27.68 7.34
C PRO A 710 8.23 -26.56 7.06
N ARG A 711 7.34 -26.26 8.01
CA ARG A 711 6.38 -25.14 7.96
C ARG A 711 6.48 -24.30 9.23
N ILE A 712 6.37 -22.97 9.14
CA ILE A 712 6.39 -22.07 10.31
C ILE A 712 5.25 -22.47 11.25
N HIS A 713 5.59 -22.93 12.45
CA HIS A 713 4.63 -23.26 13.51
C HIS A 713 4.72 -22.31 14.70
N GLN A 714 5.79 -21.52 14.79
CA GLN A 714 5.96 -20.47 15.79
C GLN A 714 6.82 -19.33 15.21
N ILE A 715 6.45 -18.08 15.51
CA ILE A 715 7.26 -16.88 15.33
C ILE A 715 7.56 -16.30 16.72
N GLU A 716 8.79 -15.89 16.95
CA GLU A 716 9.17 -15.04 18.08
C GLU A 716 9.58 -13.67 17.52
N THR A 717 8.97 -12.58 18.00
CA THR A 717 9.21 -11.22 17.48
C THR A 717 10.35 -10.51 18.20
N GLU A 718 10.83 -9.39 17.64
CA GLU A 718 11.93 -8.59 18.19
C GLU A 718 11.65 -8.04 19.62
N LEU A 719 10.38 -8.03 20.04
CA LEU A 719 9.92 -7.63 21.38
C LEU A 719 9.64 -8.84 22.32
N GLY A 720 9.95 -10.06 21.88
CA GLY A 720 9.66 -11.30 22.62
C GLY A 720 8.19 -11.73 22.58
N GLY A 721 7.39 -11.18 21.66
CA GLY A 721 6.04 -11.68 21.41
C GLY A 721 6.08 -13.02 20.69
N VAL A 722 5.17 -13.94 21.02
CA VAL A 722 5.12 -15.30 20.48
C VAL A 722 3.80 -15.54 19.77
N VAL A 723 3.88 -15.98 18.52
CA VAL A 723 2.73 -16.41 17.71
C VAL A 723 2.91 -17.87 17.34
N SER A 724 1.92 -18.72 17.58
CA SER A 724 1.98 -20.16 17.27
C SER A 724 0.84 -20.61 16.36
N PHE A 725 1.12 -21.60 15.51
CA PHE A 725 0.21 -22.11 14.47
C PHE A 725 0.14 -23.64 14.52
N THR A 726 -1.04 -24.17 14.87
CA THR A 726 -1.32 -25.62 14.88
C THR A 726 -1.87 -26.03 13.52
N TYR A 727 -1.09 -26.78 12.73
CA TYR A 727 -1.54 -27.36 11.46
C TYR A 727 -2.32 -28.66 11.65
N GLY A 728 -3.18 -28.98 10.69
CA GLY A 728 -3.79 -30.29 10.56
C GLY A 728 -4.56 -30.46 9.24
N GLN A 729 -5.41 -31.49 9.21
CA GLN A 729 -6.40 -31.71 8.16
C GLN A 729 -7.80 -31.57 8.78
N SER A 730 -8.61 -30.65 8.23
CA SER A 730 -10.03 -30.53 8.55
C SER A 730 -10.82 -31.73 8.03
N HIS A 731 -10.39 -32.27 6.88
CA HIS A 731 -10.98 -33.41 6.20
C HIS A 731 -9.85 -34.37 5.80
N ALA A 732 -9.62 -35.40 6.61
CA ALA A 732 -8.47 -36.31 6.46
C ALA A 732 -8.50 -37.12 5.14
N CYS A 733 -7.31 -37.41 4.58
CA CYS A 733 -7.21 -38.08 3.29
C CYS A 733 -7.86 -39.46 3.21
N ASN A 734 -8.82 -39.61 2.30
CA ASN A 734 -9.34 -40.91 1.89
C ASN A 734 -8.37 -41.57 0.90
N THR A 735 -7.30 -42.15 1.43
CA THR A 735 -6.23 -42.85 0.69
C THR A 735 -6.71 -44.12 -0.04
N GLY A 736 -7.87 -44.68 0.34
CA GLY A 736 -8.49 -45.81 -0.34
C GLY A 736 -9.39 -45.44 -1.53
N SER A 737 -9.72 -44.15 -1.71
CA SER A 737 -10.61 -43.69 -2.77
C SER A 737 -9.83 -43.27 -4.01
N SER A 738 -9.97 -44.03 -5.09
CA SER A 738 -9.48 -43.69 -6.43
C SER A 738 -10.35 -42.66 -7.16
N ASN A 739 -11.22 -41.91 -6.47
CA ASN A 739 -11.94 -40.80 -7.09
C ASN A 739 -11.01 -39.58 -7.23
N HIS A 740 -10.95 -39.03 -8.43
CA HIS A 740 -10.26 -37.79 -8.74
C HIS A 740 -11.21 -36.59 -8.81
N VAL A 741 -12.46 -36.80 -9.21
CA VAL A 741 -13.41 -35.74 -9.56
C VAL A 741 -13.92 -35.06 -8.29
N ARG A 742 -13.69 -33.75 -8.15
CA ARG A 742 -14.21 -32.89 -7.06
C ARG A 742 -14.11 -33.55 -5.68
N ARG A 743 -12.89 -33.95 -5.30
CA ARG A 743 -12.59 -34.49 -3.97
C ARG A 743 -12.95 -33.48 -2.86
N THR A 744 -13.38 -34.00 -1.73
CA THR A 744 -13.86 -33.25 -0.55
C THR A 744 -13.03 -33.54 0.71
N ASP A 745 -11.78 -33.98 0.53
CA ASP A 745 -10.75 -34.06 1.56
C ASP A 745 -9.65 -33.01 1.31
N ASP A 746 -8.83 -32.72 2.32
CA ASP A 746 -7.73 -31.74 2.24
C ASP A 746 -6.53 -32.32 1.46
N CYS A 747 -6.81 -32.94 0.30
CA CYS A 747 -5.90 -33.83 -0.40
C CYS A 747 -6.15 -33.78 -1.91
N PHE A 748 -5.11 -33.92 -2.72
CA PHE A 748 -5.22 -33.89 -4.18
C PHE A 748 -4.39 -34.99 -4.84
N TYR A 749 -4.83 -35.44 -6.00
CA TYR A 749 -4.04 -36.37 -6.81
C TYR A 749 -3.07 -35.61 -7.71
N HIS A 750 -1.84 -36.13 -7.83
CA HIS A 750 -0.89 -35.71 -8.84
C HIS A 750 -0.33 -36.93 -9.58
N TRP A 751 0.01 -36.76 -10.85
CA TRP A 751 0.70 -37.81 -11.60
C TRP A 751 2.17 -37.88 -11.17
N PHE A 752 2.63 -39.08 -10.83
CA PHE A 752 4.00 -39.38 -10.43
C PHE A 752 4.69 -40.19 -11.53
N VAL A 753 5.97 -39.92 -11.77
CA VAL A 753 6.85 -40.68 -12.67
C VAL A 753 8.20 -40.85 -11.98
N ASN A 754 8.71 -42.07 -11.90
CA ASN A 754 10.05 -42.39 -11.41
C ASN A 754 10.56 -43.69 -12.06
N GLY A 755 11.74 -43.66 -12.67
CA GLY A 755 12.44 -44.88 -13.13
C GLY A 755 11.66 -45.78 -14.11
N GLY A 756 10.73 -45.22 -14.89
CA GLY A 756 9.83 -45.96 -15.79
C GLY A 756 8.55 -46.51 -15.13
N SER A 757 8.38 -46.33 -13.82
CA SER A 757 7.10 -46.50 -13.12
C SER A 757 6.34 -45.17 -13.10
N SER A 758 5.01 -45.23 -13.25
CA SER A 758 4.16 -44.03 -13.17
C SER A 758 2.75 -44.33 -12.68
N GLY A 759 2.10 -43.36 -12.06
CA GLY A 759 0.69 -43.47 -11.68
C GLY A 759 0.21 -42.29 -10.86
N TRP A 760 -1.04 -42.37 -10.39
CA TRP A 760 -1.62 -41.36 -9.51
C TRP A 760 -1.18 -41.56 -8.06
N VAL A 761 -0.65 -40.51 -7.45
CA VAL A 761 -0.26 -40.46 -6.03
C VAL A 761 -1.07 -39.38 -5.34
N LEU A 762 -1.58 -39.67 -4.14
CA LEU A 762 -2.32 -38.70 -3.33
C LEU A 762 -1.36 -37.86 -2.47
N TRP A 763 -1.60 -36.56 -2.42
CA TRP A 763 -0.81 -35.56 -1.71
C TRP A 763 -1.67 -34.86 -0.67
N ASN A 764 -1.07 -34.54 0.48
CA ASN A 764 -1.69 -33.80 1.56
C ASN A 764 -1.72 -32.30 1.23
N ARG A 765 -2.74 -31.61 1.74
CA ARG A 765 -2.67 -30.19 2.09
C ARG A 765 -2.68 -30.05 3.61
N TRP A 766 -2.10 -28.96 4.10
CA TRP A 766 -1.98 -28.69 5.54
C TRP A 766 -2.52 -27.29 5.85
N LYS A 767 -3.65 -27.26 6.56
CA LYS A 767 -4.33 -26.03 6.99
C LYS A 767 -3.94 -25.68 8.42
N VAL A 768 -3.86 -24.40 8.75
CA VAL A 768 -3.87 -23.95 10.15
C VAL A 768 -5.26 -24.21 10.72
N LEU A 769 -5.35 -24.95 11.83
CA LEU A 769 -6.59 -25.18 12.57
C LEU A 769 -6.70 -24.27 13.80
N GLN A 770 -5.58 -23.72 14.27
CA GLN A 770 -5.52 -22.79 15.40
C GLN A 770 -4.31 -21.86 15.26
N MET A 771 -4.52 -20.58 15.59
CA MET A 771 -3.47 -19.59 15.82
C MET A 771 -3.58 -19.12 17.28
N SER A 772 -2.45 -18.91 17.96
CA SER A 772 -2.42 -18.31 19.29
C SER A 772 -1.36 -17.21 19.39
N GLN A 773 -1.65 -16.14 20.12
CA GLN A 773 -0.74 -15.02 20.36
C GLN A 773 -0.57 -14.82 21.87
N SER A 774 0.67 -14.64 22.32
CA SER A 774 1.04 -14.33 23.70
C SER A 774 2.28 -13.44 23.72
N ASP A 775 2.40 -12.54 24.69
CA ASP A 775 3.62 -11.78 24.90
C ASP A 775 4.51 -12.39 26.01
N SER A 776 5.67 -11.78 26.22
CA SER A 776 6.69 -12.18 27.20
C SER A 776 6.41 -11.67 28.62
N PHE A 777 5.36 -10.87 28.85
CA PHE A 777 5.04 -10.28 30.15
C PHE A 777 4.07 -11.19 30.93
N SER A 778 4.45 -11.53 32.16
CA SER A 778 3.79 -12.57 32.96
C SER A 778 2.46 -12.13 33.60
N ALA A 779 1.48 -11.73 32.78
CA ALA A 779 0.13 -11.39 33.20
C ALA A 779 -0.94 -11.53 32.10
N ASN A 780 -0.59 -11.35 30.82
CA ASN A 780 -1.58 -11.17 29.76
C ASN A 780 -2.20 -12.49 29.28
N PRO A 781 -3.52 -12.52 28.98
CA PRO A 781 -4.19 -13.72 28.50
C PRO A 781 -3.82 -14.01 27.04
N THR A 782 -3.38 -15.25 26.77
CA THR A 782 -3.12 -15.74 25.40
C THR A 782 -4.38 -15.61 24.54
N GLN A 783 -4.32 -14.82 23.47
CA GLN A 783 -5.39 -14.80 22.48
C GLN A 783 -5.33 -16.06 21.64
N VAL A 784 -6.48 -16.68 21.38
CA VAL A 784 -6.59 -17.93 20.63
C VAL A 784 -7.69 -17.81 19.60
N TYR A 785 -7.35 -18.12 18.35
CA TYR A 785 -8.25 -18.20 17.21
C TYR A 785 -8.27 -19.63 16.70
N THR A 786 -9.45 -20.21 16.50
CA THR A 786 -9.62 -21.54 15.93
C THR A 786 -10.35 -21.45 14.60
N TYR A 787 -9.91 -22.26 13.63
CA TYR A 787 -10.36 -22.20 12.25
C TYR A 787 -11.03 -23.53 11.89
N THR A 788 -12.34 -23.48 11.69
CA THR A 788 -13.12 -24.63 11.22
C THR A 788 -13.52 -24.42 9.77
N TYR A 789 -13.32 -25.45 8.95
CA TYR A 789 -13.50 -25.39 7.50
C TYR A 789 -14.62 -26.34 7.08
N SER A 790 -15.47 -25.93 6.14
CA SER A 790 -16.37 -26.86 5.44
C SER A 790 -15.56 -27.83 4.57
N SER A 791 -16.24 -28.85 4.03
CA SER A 791 -15.66 -29.71 3.00
C SER A 791 -15.02 -28.87 1.88
N PRO A 792 -13.74 -29.10 1.54
CA PRO A 792 -13.07 -28.41 0.45
C PRO A 792 -13.55 -28.91 -0.92
N VAL A 793 -13.04 -28.30 -1.99
CA VAL A 793 -13.14 -28.84 -3.35
C VAL A 793 -11.87 -28.54 -4.17
N SER A 794 -11.61 -29.36 -5.19
CA SER A 794 -10.65 -29.05 -6.25
C SER A 794 -11.35 -28.97 -7.62
N HIS A 795 -11.01 -27.95 -8.40
CA HIS A 795 -11.35 -27.73 -9.79
C HIS A 795 -10.39 -28.50 -10.71
N TYR A 796 -10.82 -28.82 -11.94
CA TYR A 796 -9.96 -29.44 -12.94
C TYR A 796 -8.80 -28.52 -13.33
N SER A 797 -7.57 -29.03 -13.34
CA SER A 797 -6.40 -28.19 -13.63
C SER A 797 -6.51 -27.56 -15.01
N ASN A 798 -6.53 -26.23 -15.00
CA ASN A 798 -6.52 -25.40 -16.20
C ASN A 798 -5.11 -25.21 -16.78
N ASP A 799 -4.10 -25.87 -16.22
CA ASP A 799 -2.71 -25.81 -16.68
C ASP A 799 -2.57 -26.31 -18.14
N PRO A 800 -2.29 -25.44 -19.13
CA PRO A 800 -2.09 -25.85 -20.53
C PRO A 800 -0.75 -26.58 -20.73
N ALA A 801 0.12 -26.61 -19.72
CA ALA A 801 1.36 -27.36 -19.78
C ALA A 801 1.09 -28.88 -19.96
N LEU A 802 0.01 -29.37 -19.34
CA LEU A 802 -0.29 -30.79 -19.21
C LEU A 802 -1.34 -31.28 -20.23
N PRO A 803 -1.14 -32.48 -20.83
CA PRO A 803 -2.19 -33.21 -21.56
C PRO A 803 -3.47 -33.40 -20.73
N ASP A 804 -4.60 -33.43 -21.43
CA ASP A 804 -5.90 -33.75 -20.84
C ASP A 804 -5.93 -35.15 -20.22
N TRP A 805 -6.78 -35.37 -19.21
CA TRP A 805 -6.95 -36.63 -18.49
C TRP A 805 -6.97 -37.87 -19.40
N GLY A 806 -7.82 -37.84 -20.43
CA GLY A 806 -7.98 -38.92 -21.42
C GLY A 806 -6.93 -38.91 -22.53
N GLY A 807 -6.11 -37.87 -22.64
CA GLY A 807 -5.11 -37.73 -23.69
C GLY A 807 -4.01 -38.79 -23.59
N SER A 808 -3.60 -39.32 -24.73
CA SER A 808 -2.37 -40.10 -24.86
C SER A 808 -1.15 -39.20 -24.65
N CYS A 809 -0.12 -39.70 -23.98
CA CYS A 809 1.22 -39.14 -24.10
C CYS A 809 1.68 -39.21 -25.58
N PRO A 810 2.58 -38.33 -26.04
CA PRO A 810 3.20 -38.47 -27.36
C PRO A 810 3.78 -39.87 -27.54
N SER A 811 3.64 -40.45 -28.74
CA SER A 811 3.71 -41.90 -29.02
C SER A 811 5.06 -42.60 -28.75
N LEU A 812 6.02 -41.87 -28.19
CA LEU A 812 7.40 -42.27 -27.92
C LEU A 812 7.69 -42.36 -26.40
N LEU A 813 6.73 -41.96 -25.55
CA LEU A 813 6.74 -42.23 -24.11
C LEU A 813 5.46 -42.96 -23.69
N SER A 814 5.62 -44.01 -22.88
CA SER A 814 4.51 -44.71 -22.22
C SER A 814 3.91 -43.93 -21.04
N THR A 815 4.62 -42.91 -20.52
CA THR A 815 4.25 -42.21 -19.28
C THR A 815 4.56 -40.70 -19.39
N CYS A 816 3.64 -39.86 -18.92
CA CYS A 816 3.77 -38.40 -18.85
C CYS A 816 2.74 -37.85 -17.85
N ALA A 817 3.00 -36.68 -17.25
CA ALA A 817 2.03 -36.03 -16.36
C ALA A 817 0.77 -35.57 -17.11
N LYS A 818 -0.37 -35.49 -16.41
CA LYS A 818 -1.68 -35.11 -16.98
C LYS A 818 -2.47 -34.20 -16.05
N ARG A 819 -3.40 -33.42 -16.64
CA ARG A 819 -4.44 -32.69 -15.90
C ARG A 819 -5.32 -33.63 -15.06
N THR A 820 -5.71 -33.15 -13.89
CA THR A 820 -6.63 -33.78 -12.91
C THR A 820 -7.28 -32.68 -12.08
N TRP A 821 -8.21 -32.99 -11.17
CA TRP A 821 -8.70 -32.02 -10.19
C TRP A 821 -7.67 -31.84 -9.08
N ASN A 822 -6.69 -30.96 -9.31
CA ASN A 822 -5.65 -30.57 -8.35
C ASN A 822 -5.46 -29.04 -8.23
N ASP A 823 -6.28 -28.26 -8.93
CA ASP A 823 -6.44 -26.82 -8.72
C ASP A 823 -7.38 -26.65 -7.50
N PHE A 824 -6.83 -26.28 -6.35
CA PHE A 824 -7.53 -26.31 -5.07
C PHE A 824 -8.33 -25.03 -4.85
N ARG A 825 -9.65 -25.16 -4.64
CA ARG A 825 -10.58 -24.03 -4.58
C ARG A 825 -11.17 -23.79 -3.20
N GLY A 826 -10.38 -24.09 -2.17
CA GLY A 826 -10.70 -23.78 -0.78
C GLY A 826 -11.88 -24.56 -0.22
N SER A 827 -12.37 -24.07 0.92
CA SER A 827 -13.63 -24.49 1.56
C SER A 827 -14.70 -23.44 1.29
N GLU A 828 -15.97 -23.84 1.17
CA GLU A 828 -17.08 -22.90 0.90
C GLU A 828 -17.35 -22.01 2.11
N ILE A 829 -17.29 -22.58 3.31
CA ILE A 829 -17.49 -21.88 4.58
C ILE A 829 -16.24 -22.05 5.44
N VAL A 830 -15.78 -20.97 6.06
CA VAL A 830 -14.71 -20.99 7.07
C VAL A 830 -15.16 -20.15 8.26
N THR A 831 -15.20 -20.77 9.45
CA THR A 831 -15.62 -20.11 10.68
C THR A 831 -14.41 -19.96 11.59
N VAL A 832 -14.03 -18.69 11.83
CA VAL A 832 -13.05 -18.28 12.83
C VAL A 832 -13.77 -18.14 14.16
N THR A 833 -13.28 -18.78 15.23
CA THR A 833 -13.80 -18.64 16.59
C THR A 833 -12.71 -18.13 17.51
N ASP A 834 -12.98 -17.03 18.23
CA ASP A 834 -12.02 -16.37 19.13
C ASP A 834 -12.05 -16.92 20.57
N SER A 835 -11.23 -16.34 21.43
CA SER A 835 -11.07 -16.73 22.85
C SER A 835 -12.30 -16.49 23.74
N SER A 836 -13.27 -15.67 23.31
CA SER A 836 -14.59 -15.53 23.95
C SER A 836 -15.59 -16.60 23.47
N GLY A 837 -15.21 -17.35 22.42
CA GLY A 837 -16.08 -18.26 21.68
C GLY A 837 -16.94 -17.57 20.62
N ALA A 838 -16.89 -16.23 20.48
CA ALA A 838 -17.60 -15.54 19.41
C ALA A 838 -17.02 -15.94 18.04
N GLN A 839 -17.86 -15.88 17.01
CA GLN A 839 -17.58 -16.51 15.71
C GLN A 839 -17.74 -15.52 14.57
N THR A 840 -16.85 -15.59 13.57
CA THR A 840 -17.06 -14.98 12.25
C THR A 840 -17.02 -16.07 11.19
N GLU A 841 -18.15 -16.26 10.50
CA GLU A 841 -18.34 -17.19 9.40
C GLU A 841 -18.15 -16.44 8.08
N TYR A 842 -17.21 -16.91 7.25
CA TYR A 842 -16.92 -16.39 5.92
C TYR A 842 -17.35 -17.42 4.88
N ARG A 843 -18.10 -17.01 3.86
CA ARG A 843 -18.49 -17.84 2.73
C ARG A 843 -17.81 -17.36 1.45
N PHE A 844 -17.19 -18.30 0.72
CA PHE A 844 -16.41 -18.03 -0.48
C PHE A 844 -17.05 -18.60 -1.74
N HIS A 845 -16.98 -17.82 -2.82
CA HIS A 845 -17.01 -18.37 -4.16
C HIS A 845 -15.78 -19.27 -4.37
N ARG A 846 -16.01 -20.48 -4.87
CA ARG A 846 -14.94 -21.45 -5.17
C ARG A 846 -14.62 -21.46 -6.66
N GLY A 847 -15.58 -21.07 -7.49
CA GLY A 847 -15.43 -20.97 -8.93
C GLY A 847 -15.60 -22.30 -9.66
N MET A 848 -16.52 -23.14 -9.20
CA MET A 848 -16.77 -24.48 -9.75
C MET A 848 -17.76 -24.50 -10.93
N ASN A 849 -18.49 -23.42 -11.20
CA ASN A 849 -19.39 -23.35 -12.35
C ASN A 849 -18.56 -23.24 -13.65
N GLY A 850 -18.78 -24.18 -14.56
CA GLY A 850 -17.93 -24.37 -15.74
C GLY A 850 -16.80 -25.39 -15.57
N ASP A 851 -16.59 -25.96 -14.37
CA ASP A 851 -15.62 -27.05 -14.15
C ASP A 851 -15.90 -28.26 -15.06
N ARG A 852 -14.90 -29.11 -15.26
CA ARG A 852 -15.08 -30.38 -15.96
C ARG A 852 -15.93 -31.33 -15.11
N ASN A 853 -17.04 -31.83 -15.64
CA ASN A 853 -17.95 -32.69 -14.88
C ASN A 853 -17.34 -34.06 -14.56
N THR A 854 -16.71 -34.72 -15.52
CA THR A 854 -16.20 -36.10 -15.36
C THR A 854 -14.83 -36.29 -16.00
N THR A 855 -14.17 -37.41 -15.71
CA THR A 855 -12.95 -37.86 -16.42
C THR A 855 -13.15 -37.91 -17.94
N SER A 856 -14.35 -38.30 -18.40
CA SER A 856 -14.76 -38.33 -19.81
C SER A 856 -15.12 -36.96 -20.40
N GLY A 857 -15.13 -35.88 -19.60
CA GLY A 857 -15.51 -34.54 -20.01
C GLY A 857 -16.88 -34.09 -19.51
N GLY A 858 -17.54 -33.22 -20.28
CA GLY A 858 -18.78 -32.52 -19.90
C GLY A 858 -18.53 -31.34 -18.95
N THR A 859 -19.53 -30.46 -18.82
CA THR A 859 -19.48 -29.25 -17.97
C THR A 859 -20.26 -29.47 -16.67
N TYR A 860 -19.72 -28.99 -15.55
CA TYR A 860 -20.35 -28.98 -14.24
C TYR A 860 -21.02 -27.62 -13.99
N SER A 861 -22.24 -27.66 -13.47
CA SER A 861 -22.94 -26.46 -13.01
C SER A 861 -22.92 -26.40 -11.49
N ALA A 862 -22.56 -25.25 -10.94
CA ALA A 862 -22.39 -25.08 -9.51
C ALA A 862 -23.01 -23.77 -9.02
N SER A 863 -23.64 -23.85 -7.86
CA SER A 863 -24.20 -22.71 -7.15
C SER A 863 -23.89 -22.82 -5.66
N ILE A 864 -23.94 -21.68 -4.98
CA ILE A 864 -23.75 -21.53 -3.55
C ILE A 864 -25.08 -21.09 -2.93
N THR A 865 -25.44 -21.69 -1.79
CA THR A 865 -26.62 -21.31 -1.00
C THR A 865 -26.17 -20.46 0.19
N LEU A 866 -26.69 -19.26 0.31
CA LEU A 866 -26.37 -18.32 1.39
C LEU A 866 -27.22 -18.62 2.65
N SER A 867 -26.90 -17.99 3.77
CA SER A 867 -27.64 -18.17 5.03
C SER A 867 -29.11 -17.72 5.00
N ASP A 868 -29.49 -16.87 4.04
CA ASP A 868 -30.88 -16.49 3.74
C ASP A 868 -31.62 -17.50 2.83
N SER A 869 -30.99 -18.64 2.53
CA SER A 869 -31.44 -19.67 1.58
C SER A 869 -31.53 -19.22 0.11
N THR A 870 -31.10 -18.00 -0.24
CA THR A 870 -30.97 -17.59 -1.64
C THR A 870 -29.71 -18.19 -2.26
N THR A 871 -29.72 -18.39 -3.59
CA THR A 871 -28.60 -18.97 -4.32
C THR A 871 -27.83 -17.94 -5.15
N ARG A 872 -26.54 -18.21 -5.39
CA ARG A 872 -25.67 -17.47 -6.32
C ARG A 872 -24.95 -18.47 -7.23
N SER A 873 -24.63 -18.08 -8.47
CA SER A 873 -23.81 -18.93 -9.35
C SER A 873 -22.35 -18.93 -8.88
N ASP A 874 -21.67 -20.07 -8.92
CA ASP A 874 -20.28 -20.20 -8.44
C ASP A 874 -19.26 -20.03 -9.59
N GLU A 875 -19.30 -18.89 -10.28
CA GLU A 875 -18.53 -18.66 -11.51
C GLU A 875 -17.01 -18.72 -11.30
N ASN A 876 -16.26 -19.34 -12.24
CA ASN A 876 -14.80 -19.50 -12.12
C ASN A 876 -14.04 -18.17 -11.92
N TRP A 877 -14.52 -17.05 -12.47
CA TRP A 877 -13.93 -15.72 -12.26
C TRP A 877 -14.15 -15.14 -10.84
N LEU A 878 -15.09 -15.70 -10.06
CA LEU A 878 -15.32 -15.35 -8.65
C LEU A 878 -14.45 -16.14 -7.66
N SER A 879 -13.63 -17.08 -8.11
CA SER A 879 -12.86 -17.97 -7.22
C SER A 879 -12.03 -17.21 -6.17
N GLY A 880 -12.33 -17.42 -4.89
CA GLY A 880 -11.72 -16.76 -3.74
C GLY A 880 -12.44 -15.49 -3.26
N GLN A 881 -13.46 -14.99 -3.97
CA GLN A 881 -14.26 -13.84 -3.55
C GLN A 881 -15.21 -14.21 -2.40
N ILE A 882 -15.38 -13.31 -1.44
CA ILE A 882 -16.30 -13.50 -0.30
C ILE A 882 -17.71 -13.14 -0.74
N VAL A 883 -18.65 -14.09 -0.69
CA VAL A 883 -20.06 -13.85 -1.06
C VAL A 883 -20.94 -13.48 0.14
N GLU A 884 -20.56 -13.94 1.35
CA GLU A 884 -21.28 -13.69 2.59
C GLU A 884 -20.32 -13.73 3.79
N VAL A 885 -20.53 -12.83 4.76
CA VAL A 885 -19.86 -12.82 6.07
C VAL A 885 -20.94 -12.74 7.14
N ARG A 886 -20.79 -13.48 8.24
CA ARG A 886 -21.71 -13.40 9.39
C ARG A 886 -20.89 -13.31 10.69
N ARG A 887 -21.24 -12.37 11.57
CA ARG A 887 -20.73 -12.35 12.95
C ARG A 887 -21.77 -12.97 13.87
N LEU A 888 -21.35 -13.89 14.74
CA LEU A 888 -22.22 -14.68 15.60
C LEU A 888 -21.71 -14.70 17.05
N THR A 889 -22.64 -14.86 18.00
CA THR A 889 -22.32 -15.11 19.41
C THR A 889 -21.63 -16.46 19.61
N SER A 890 -21.11 -16.70 20.81
CA SER A 890 -20.60 -18.03 21.23
C SER A 890 -21.68 -19.12 21.34
N SER A 891 -22.96 -18.76 21.16
CA SER A 891 -24.08 -19.67 20.95
C SER A 891 -24.49 -19.82 19.47
N SER A 892 -23.62 -19.41 18.54
CA SER A 892 -23.81 -19.40 17.09
C SER A 892 -25.07 -18.66 16.61
N VAL A 893 -25.55 -17.67 17.38
CA VAL A 893 -26.65 -16.79 16.98
C VAL A 893 -26.07 -15.59 16.21
N ALA A 894 -26.45 -15.44 14.95
CA ALA A 894 -25.97 -14.34 14.12
C ALA A 894 -26.45 -12.97 14.65
N LYS A 895 -25.54 -12.00 14.62
CA LYS A 895 -25.74 -10.59 15.02
C LYS A 895 -25.48 -9.60 13.91
N GLN A 896 -24.71 -9.99 12.90
CA GLN A 896 -24.51 -9.25 11.67
C GLN A 896 -24.41 -10.22 10.51
N ARG A 897 -24.89 -9.80 9.34
CA ARG A 897 -24.67 -10.44 8.05
C ARG A 897 -24.28 -9.39 7.04
N THR A 898 -23.24 -9.64 6.26
CA THR A 898 -22.90 -8.87 5.06
C THR A 898 -22.92 -9.82 3.86
N ALA A 899 -23.50 -9.40 2.73
CA ALA A 899 -23.57 -10.20 1.50
C ALA A 899 -23.16 -9.36 0.29
N HIS A 900 -22.52 -10.00 -0.69
CA HIS A 900 -21.99 -9.34 -1.88
C HIS A 900 -22.60 -9.91 -3.18
N TRP A 901 -22.72 -9.04 -4.17
CA TRP A 901 -23.04 -9.35 -5.55
C TRP A 901 -21.93 -8.76 -6.42
N PHE A 902 -21.59 -9.45 -7.49
CA PHE A 902 -20.45 -9.10 -8.34
C PHE A 902 -20.89 -8.94 -9.80
N THR A 903 -20.27 -7.99 -10.47
CA THR A 903 -20.34 -7.80 -11.92
C THR A 903 -19.01 -8.18 -12.56
N ALA A 904 -19.02 -8.54 -13.84
CA ALA A 904 -17.80 -8.82 -14.60
C ALA A 904 -17.94 -8.44 -16.07
N ALA A 905 -16.82 -8.01 -16.66
CA ALA A 905 -16.69 -7.70 -18.08
C ALA A 905 -15.55 -8.53 -18.69
N LEU A 906 -15.80 -9.19 -19.82
CA LEU A 906 -14.79 -9.92 -20.58
C LEU A 906 -13.91 -8.91 -21.34
N THR A 907 -12.63 -8.80 -20.98
CA THR A 907 -11.69 -7.84 -21.58
C THR A 907 -10.80 -8.44 -22.67
N ALA A 908 -10.52 -9.75 -22.61
CA ALA A 908 -9.80 -10.49 -23.65
C ALA A 908 -10.15 -11.99 -23.64
N GLY A 909 -9.86 -12.71 -24.73
CA GLY A 909 -10.11 -14.16 -24.83
C GLY A 909 -11.61 -14.52 -24.83
N SER A 910 -11.97 -15.72 -24.31
CA SER A 910 -13.37 -16.13 -24.14
C SER A 910 -13.56 -17.31 -23.16
N GLY A 911 -14.76 -17.40 -22.59
CA GLY A 911 -15.14 -18.48 -21.67
C GLY A 911 -14.25 -18.55 -20.42
N ILE A 912 -14.04 -19.75 -19.86
CA ILE A 912 -13.18 -19.96 -18.68
C ILE A 912 -11.69 -19.56 -18.88
N TRP A 913 -11.29 -19.25 -20.12
CA TRP A 913 -9.96 -18.81 -20.52
C TRP A 913 -9.86 -17.30 -20.77
N GLY A 914 -10.98 -16.57 -20.68
CA GLY A 914 -11.02 -15.12 -20.85
C GLY A 914 -10.35 -14.37 -19.70
N ALA A 915 -9.91 -13.16 -20.01
CA ALA A 915 -9.61 -12.13 -19.01
C ALA A 915 -10.90 -11.43 -18.60
N TYR A 916 -11.12 -11.28 -17.30
CA TYR A 916 -12.30 -10.63 -16.74
C TYR A 916 -11.91 -9.54 -15.75
N PHE A 917 -12.43 -8.34 -15.97
CA PHE A 917 -12.65 -7.41 -14.86
C PHE A 917 -13.73 -7.99 -13.94
N VAL A 918 -13.57 -7.83 -12.62
CA VAL A 918 -14.52 -8.29 -11.60
C VAL A 918 -14.66 -7.20 -10.54
N GLY A 919 -15.86 -6.64 -10.39
CA GLY A 919 -16.19 -5.60 -9.42
C GLY A 919 -17.32 -6.04 -8.48
N VAL A 920 -17.38 -5.46 -7.27
CA VAL A 920 -18.54 -5.61 -6.38
C VAL A 920 -19.64 -4.74 -6.96
N GLN A 921 -20.72 -5.33 -7.47
CA GLN A 921 -21.87 -4.58 -7.97
C GLN A 921 -22.73 -4.05 -6.82
N LYS A 922 -22.86 -4.84 -5.75
CA LYS A 922 -23.66 -4.48 -4.57
C LYS A 922 -23.15 -5.17 -3.31
N GLN A 923 -23.28 -4.47 -2.19
CA GLN A 923 -23.13 -4.99 -0.84
C GLN A 923 -24.43 -4.73 -0.06
N GLU A 924 -24.89 -5.69 0.75
CA GLU A 924 -25.96 -5.50 1.73
C GLU A 924 -25.49 -5.93 3.12
N GLN A 925 -25.78 -5.13 4.14
CA GLN A 925 -25.40 -5.41 5.54
C GLN A 925 -26.60 -5.34 6.48
N THR A 926 -27.00 -6.48 7.02
CA THR A 926 -28.06 -6.61 8.03
C THR A 926 -27.47 -6.70 9.44
N VAL A 927 -27.93 -5.84 10.36
CA VAL A 927 -27.73 -6.00 11.80
C VAL A 927 -28.93 -6.76 12.37
N ILE A 928 -28.67 -7.78 13.21
CA ILE A 928 -29.66 -8.78 13.63
C ILE A 928 -29.95 -8.67 15.14
N ASP A 929 -30.96 -7.88 15.45
CA ASP A 929 -31.50 -7.64 16.78
C ASP A 929 -33.04 -7.85 16.80
N ALA A 930 -33.80 -7.08 17.59
CA ALA A 930 -35.27 -7.14 17.62
C ALA A 930 -35.96 -6.36 16.47
N THR A 931 -35.21 -5.51 15.75
CA THR A 931 -35.69 -4.54 14.75
C THR A 931 -34.65 -4.41 13.63
N SER A 932 -34.39 -5.54 12.95
CA SER A 932 -33.19 -5.73 12.13
C SER A 932 -33.06 -4.73 10.98
N LYS A 933 -32.15 -3.75 11.14
CA LYS A 933 -31.77 -2.76 10.11
C LYS A 933 -30.94 -3.42 9.01
N THR A 934 -31.21 -3.10 7.74
CA THR A 934 -30.37 -3.51 6.61
C THR A 934 -29.96 -2.30 5.79
N THR A 935 -28.65 -2.14 5.60
CA THR A 935 -28.06 -1.11 4.72
C THR A 935 -27.59 -1.72 3.41
N ARG A 936 -27.43 -0.90 2.38
CA ARG A 936 -26.96 -1.32 1.05
C ARG A 936 -26.06 -0.28 0.40
N THR A 937 -25.02 -0.75 -0.27
CA THR A 937 -24.23 0.03 -1.24
C THR A 937 -24.32 -0.61 -2.62
N GLU A 938 -24.62 0.15 -3.68
CA GLU A 938 -24.52 -0.29 -5.09
C GLU A 938 -23.44 0.51 -5.84
N TYR A 939 -22.73 -0.14 -6.75
CA TYR A 939 -21.60 0.44 -7.50
C TYR A 939 -21.81 0.33 -9.01
N VAL A 940 -21.58 1.45 -9.72
CA VAL A 940 -21.56 1.52 -11.19
C VAL A 940 -20.15 1.76 -11.68
N TYR A 941 -19.73 0.99 -12.68
CA TYR A 941 -18.39 1.01 -13.24
C TYR A 941 -18.35 1.57 -14.67
N ASP A 942 -17.24 2.21 -15.04
CA ASP A 942 -16.93 2.54 -16.43
C ASP A 942 -16.30 1.35 -17.20
N SER A 943 -15.76 1.61 -18.40
CA SER A 943 -15.04 0.62 -19.22
C SER A 943 -13.61 0.28 -18.73
N TYR A 944 -13.12 0.95 -17.69
CA TYR A 944 -11.79 0.78 -17.10
C TYR A 944 -11.84 0.26 -15.64
N GLY A 945 -13.03 -0.06 -15.13
CA GLY A 945 -13.23 -0.59 -13.79
C GLY A 945 -13.27 0.48 -12.69
N ASN A 946 -13.37 1.76 -13.04
CA ASN A 946 -13.50 2.87 -12.09
C ASN A 946 -14.94 2.99 -11.58
N VAL A 947 -15.11 3.27 -10.29
CA VAL A 947 -16.43 3.51 -9.67
C VAL A 947 -16.94 4.91 -10.04
N THR A 948 -17.80 5.02 -11.05
CA THR A 948 -18.39 6.30 -11.45
C THR A 948 -19.57 6.70 -10.58
N GLN A 949 -20.27 5.74 -9.98
CA GLN A 949 -21.34 5.98 -9.00
C GLN A 949 -21.28 4.97 -7.86
N GLU A 950 -21.44 5.46 -6.64
CA GLU A 950 -21.56 4.69 -5.40
C GLU A 950 -22.83 5.16 -4.67
N ILE A 951 -23.85 4.31 -4.68
CA ILE A 951 -25.19 4.60 -4.15
C ILE A 951 -25.29 3.99 -2.75
N LEU A 952 -25.46 4.83 -1.74
CA LEU A 952 -25.54 4.46 -0.33
C LEU A 952 -27.00 4.56 0.12
N HIS A 953 -27.71 3.44 0.18
CA HIS A 953 -29.16 3.39 0.43
C HIS A 953 -29.57 3.41 1.91
N GLY A 954 -28.77 4.05 2.78
CA GLY A 954 -29.06 4.19 4.21
C GLY A 954 -29.67 2.92 4.84
N ASP A 955 -30.88 3.02 5.38
CA ASP A 955 -31.79 1.92 5.67
C ASP A 955 -32.71 1.61 4.47
N ILE A 956 -32.62 0.40 3.91
CA ILE A 956 -33.41 0.02 2.72
C ILE A 956 -34.94 -0.05 2.94
N SER A 957 -35.43 0.22 4.17
CA SER A 957 -36.86 0.39 4.47
C SER A 957 -37.39 1.80 4.19
N THR A 958 -36.52 2.75 3.91
CA THR A 958 -36.81 4.14 3.50
C THR A 958 -35.92 4.53 2.31
N THR A 959 -36.01 5.78 1.85
CA THR A 959 -35.13 6.38 0.82
C THR A 959 -34.77 7.83 1.16
N ALA A 960 -34.90 8.23 2.43
CA ALA A 960 -34.61 9.60 2.90
C ALA A 960 -33.14 9.76 3.34
N ASP A 961 -32.51 8.66 3.72
CA ASP A 961 -31.10 8.51 4.00
C ASP A 961 -30.27 8.01 2.79
N ASP A 962 -30.92 7.69 1.66
CA ASP A 962 -30.28 7.47 0.35
C ASP A 962 -29.32 8.63 0.00
N ARG A 963 -28.10 8.29 -0.39
CA ARG A 963 -27.08 9.20 -0.95
C ARG A 963 -26.49 8.60 -2.23
N LEU A 964 -25.93 9.45 -3.08
CA LEU A 964 -25.10 9.04 -4.20
C LEU A 964 -23.79 9.83 -4.19
N VAL A 965 -22.66 9.12 -4.18
CA VAL A 965 -21.35 9.68 -4.55
C VAL A 965 -21.13 9.42 -6.04
N GLU A 966 -20.98 10.49 -6.82
CA GLU A 966 -20.73 10.45 -8.26
C GLU A 966 -19.32 10.96 -8.57
N ARG A 967 -18.59 10.25 -9.43
CA ARG A 967 -17.16 10.49 -9.70
C ARG A 967 -16.90 10.62 -11.20
N GLY A 968 -16.22 11.71 -11.58
CA GLY A 968 -15.68 11.89 -12.92
C GLY A 968 -14.19 11.57 -12.96
N TYR A 969 -13.74 10.93 -14.05
CA TYR A 969 -12.35 10.51 -14.25
C TYR A 969 -11.74 11.18 -15.49
N LEU A 970 -10.42 11.37 -15.48
CA LEU A 970 -9.64 11.92 -16.59
C LEU A 970 -8.87 10.80 -17.30
N TYR A 971 -9.13 10.62 -18.60
CA TYR A 971 -8.49 9.58 -19.41
C TYR A 971 -7.45 10.14 -20.39
N ASN A 972 -6.23 9.63 -20.34
CA ASN A 972 -5.22 9.71 -21.40
C ASN A 972 -4.78 8.28 -21.76
N THR A 973 -5.46 7.70 -22.75
CA THR A 973 -5.30 6.30 -23.20
C THR A 973 -3.95 6.03 -23.89
N SER A 974 -3.27 7.07 -24.39
CA SER A 974 -1.91 6.98 -24.92
C SER A 974 -0.90 6.68 -23.81
N ALA A 975 -1.00 7.40 -22.68
CA ALA A 975 -0.22 7.15 -21.48
C ALA A 975 -0.75 5.98 -20.62
N HIS A 976 -1.95 5.49 -20.91
CA HIS A 976 -2.72 4.55 -20.06
C HIS A 976 -3.05 5.09 -18.66
N LEU A 977 -3.07 6.42 -18.52
CA LEU A 977 -3.67 7.12 -17.39
C LEU A 977 -5.20 7.05 -17.54
N VAL A 978 -5.84 6.11 -16.85
CA VAL A 978 -7.29 5.86 -16.96
C VAL A 978 -8.03 5.75 -15.63
N ASP A 979 -7.33 5.84 -14.48
CA ASP A 979 -7.95 5.81 -13.14
C ASP A 979 -8.03 7.16 -12.41
N ARG A 980 -7.53 8.23 -13.02
CA ARG A 980 -7.29 9.50 -12.32
C ARG A 980 -8.60 10.24 -12.02
N PRO A 981 -8.98 10.45 -10.74
CA PRO A 981 -10.17 11.21 -10.40
C PRO A 981 -10.02 12.67 -10.83
N LEU A 982 -11.06 13.21 -11.46
CA LEU A 982 -11.17 14.61 -11.90
C LEU A 982 -12.08 15.43 -10.98
N TRP A 983 -13.17 14.81 -10.49
CA TRP A 983 -14.09 15.41 -9.52
C TRP A 983 -14.92 14.34 -8.80
N GLU A 984 -15.45 14.70 -7.63
CA GLU A 984 -16.44 13.93 -6.88
C GLU A 984 -17.62 14.87 -6.50
N LYS A 985 -18.85 14.34 -6.47
CA LYS A 985 -20.08 15.06 -6.07
C LYS A 985 -20.91 14.16 -5.14
N LEU A 986 -21.50 14.76 -4.09
CA LEU A 986 -22.44 14.09 -3.19
C LEU A 986 -23.87 14.60 -3.41
N TRP A 987 -24.79 13.69 -3.70
CA TRP A 987 -26.20 13.98 -4.00
C TRP A 987 -27.15 13.39 -2.93
N ALA A 988 -28.28 14.05 -2.71
CA ALA A 988 -29.42 13.47 -2.00
C ALA A 988 -30.18 12.49 -2.90
N GLY A 989 -30.56 11.34 -2.34
CA GLY A 989 -31.20 10.26 -3.09
C GLY A 989 -30.20 9.45 -3.93
N ALA A 990 -30.70 8.38 -4.55
CA ALA A 990 -29.93 7.44 -5.35
C ALA A 990 -29.64 7.87 -6.80
N THR A 991 -29.84 9.15 -7.17
CA THR A 991 -29.78 9.61 -8.58
C THR A 991 -29.09 10.96 -8.75
N PRO A 992 -28.26 11.16 -9.81
CA PRO A 992 -27.66 12.46 -10.11
C PRO A 992 -28.72 13.55 -10.33
N GLY A 993 -28.43 14.77 -9.91
CA GLY A 993 -29.37 15.90 -10.04
C GLY A 993 -30.47 15.95 -8.98
N GLY A 994 -30.40 15.10 -7.94
CA GLY A 994 -31.09 15.36 -6.68
C GLY A 994 -30.66 16.69 -6.04
N GLY A 995 -31.22 17.04 -4.88
CA GLY A 995 -30.73 18.17 -4.09
C GLY A 995 -29.25 17.96 -3.77
N ALA A 996 -28.37 18.86 -4.21
CA ALA A 996 -26.95 18.76 -3.89
C ALA A 996 -26.79 18.90 -2.37
N ILE A 997 -26.20 17.89 -1.72
CA ILE A 997 -26.10 17.88 -0.26
C ILE A 997 -25.03 18.89 0.16
N THR A 998 -25.46 19.92 0.87
CA THR A 998 -24.55 20.77 1.63
C THR A 998 -24.49 20.21 3.03
N THR A 999 -23.49 19.38 3.32
CA THR A 999 -23.19 18.94 4.68
C THR A 999 -22.63 20.12 5.47
N THR A 1000 -23.36 20.57 6.49
CA THR A 1000 -22.94 21.67 7.35
C THR A 1000 -22.73 21.15 8.76
N CYS A 1001 -21.49 21.17 9.24
CA CYS A 1001 -21.13 20.74 10.59
C CYS A 1001 -21.11 21.94 11.54
N THR A 1002 -21.93 21.90 12.58
CA THR A 1002 -22.08 22.98 13.56
C THR A 1002 -21.88 22.44 14.98
N THR A 1003 -21.10 23.15 15.80
CA THR A 1003 -20.87 22.79 17.20
C THR A 1003 -21.80 23.56 18.14
N TYR A 1004 -22.49 22.83 19.00
CA TYR A 1004 -23.45 23.31 19.98
C TYR A 1004 -22.92 22.98 21.39
N PRO A 1005 -22.20 23.90 22.06
CA PRO A 1005 -21.82 23.71 23.46
C PRO A 1005 -23.06 23.77 24.36
N SER A 1006 -23.15 22.89 25.36
CA SER A 1006 -24.20 23.01 26.38
C SER A 1006 -23.94 24.24 27.26
N SER A 1007 -24.99 25.02 27.50
CA SER A 1007 -25.02 26.11 28.47
C SER A 1007 -25.68 25.71 29.79
N ASP A 1008 -26.23 24.49 29.89
CA ASP A 1008 -26.88 23.94 31.07
C ASP A 1008 -25.88 23.12 31.92
N VAL A 1009 -24.73 23.73 32.20
CA VAL A 1009 -23.58 23.22 32.97
C VAL A 1009 -22.91 24.38 33.74
N PRO A 1010 -22.23 24.14 34.87
CA PRO A 1010 -22.00 22.84 35.51
C PRO A 1010 -23.22 22.28 36.25
N LYS A 1011 -23.30 20.95 36.32
CA LYS A 1011 -24.29 20.20 37.12
C LYS A 1011 -23.56 19.42 38.19
N ALA A 1012 -23.85 19.69 39.47
CA ALA A 1012 -23.31 18.90 40.57
C ALA A 1012 -23.87 17.46 40.53
N ILE A 1013 -23.01 16.47 40.76
CA ILE A 1013 -23.34 15.06 41.00
C ILE A 1013 -23.27 14.85 42.53
N PRO A 1014 -24.42 14.84 43.26
CA PRO A 1014 -24.41 14.88 44.72
C PRO A 1014 -23.94 13.58 45.36
N SER A 1015 -23.04 13.66 46.33
CA SER A 1015 -22.47 12.48 47.02
C SER A 1015 -23.39 11.76 48.03
N SER A 1016 -24.69 11.79 47.78
CA SER A 1016 -25.73 11.29 48.69
C SER A 1016 -26.88 10.64 47.93
N GLY A 1017 -27.06 9.33 48.11
CA GLY A 1017 -27.94 8.51 47.27
C GLY A 1017 -27.29 8.19 45.93
N THR A 1018 -28.07 7.64 45.00
CA THR A 1018 -27.65 7.28 43.63
C THR A 1018 -28.29 8.26 42.63
N PRO A 1019 -27.73 9.47 42.44
CA PRO A 1019 -28.38 10.53 41.67
C PRO A 1019 -28.41 10.27 40.17
N THR A 1020 -29.53 10.65 39.53
CA THR A 1020 -29.57 10.94 38.09
C THR A 1020 -29.63 12.45 37.90
N ILE A 1021 -28.71 13.00 37.11
CA ILE A 1021 -28.69 14.41 36.71
C ILE A 1021 -28.94 14.55 35.21
N TYR A 1022 -29.45 15.72 34.81
CA TYR A 1022 -29.78 16.05 33.43
C TYR A 1022 -29.20 17.42 33.06
N SER A 1023 -28.64 17.50 31.86
CA SER A 1023 -28.23 18.75 31.21
C SER A 1023 -28.90 18.83 29.83
N ASP A 1024 -29.60 19.93 29.57
CA ASP A 1024 -30.40 20.14 28.36
C ASP A 1024 -29.73 21.09 27.37
N LEU A 1025 -29.74 20.72 26.09
CA LEU A 1025 -29.18 21.46 24.98
C LEU A 1025 -30.24 21.61 23.87
N THR A 1026 -30.83 22.80 23.73
CA THR A 1026 -31.80 23.08 22.68
C THR A 1026 -31.11 23.49 21.39
N ILE A 1027 -31.37 22.75 20.32
CA ILE A 1027 -30.83 22.95 18.98
C ILE A 1027 -32.01 23.29 18.04
N SER A 1028 -31.88 24.36 17.27
CA SER A 1028 -32.93 24.89 16.38
C SER A 1028 -32.60 24.76 14.90
N THR A 1029 -31.57 23.99 14.55
CA THR A 1029 -31.17 23.69 13.17
C THR A 1029 -32.03 22.55 12.65
N THR A 1030 -32.46 22.66 11.39
CA THR A 1030 -33.29 21.66 10.70
C THR A 1030 -32.50 21.05 9.55
N GLY A 1031 -32.61 19.74 9.37
CA GLY A 1031 -31.96 18.98 8.29
C GLY A 1031 -31.95 17.50 8.65
N THR A 1032 -31.15 16.72 7.93
CA THR A 1032 -30.95 15.30 8.26
C THR A 1032 -29.56 15.12 8.86
N ILE A 1033 -29.46 14.55 10.07
CA ILE A 1033 -28.17 14.23 10.70
C ILE A 1033 -27.38 13.24 9.83
N SER A 1034 -26.08 13.48 9.72
CA SER A 1034 -25.12 12.67 8.96
C SER A 1034 -23.78 12.40 9.66
N ASP A 1035 -23.53 13.02 10.81
CA ASP A 1035 -22.42 12.76 11.75
C ASP A 1035 -22.74 13.47 13.09
N VAL A 1036 -22.38 12.87 14.23
CA VAL A 1036 -22.61 13.36 15.60
C VAL A 1036 -21.40 13.05 16.49
N ASP A 1037 -20.62 14.08 16.87
CA ASP A 1037 -19.70 13.96 18.00
C ASP A 1037 -20.36 14.41 19.31
N VAL A 1038 -19.98 13.79 20.42
CA VAL A 1038 -20.08 14.42 21.76
C VAL A 1038 -18.74 15.06 22.10
N LEU A 1039 -18.71 16.39 22.18
CA LEU A 1039 -17.48 17.16 22.44
C LEU A 1039 -17.40 17.67 23.89
N ASN A 1040 -16.18 17.82 24.40
CA ASN A 1040 -15.86 18.37 25.71
C ASN A 1040 -16.64 17.72 26.87
N LEU A 1041 -16.86 16.40 26.84
CA LEU A 1041 -17.52 15.66 27.92
C LEU A 1041 -16.57 15.62 29.13
N ASN A 1042 -16.73 16.61 30.00
CA ASN A 1042 -15.79 16.94 31.07
C ASN A 1042 -16.51 17.01 32.42
N GLY A 1043 -15.91 16.44 33.45
CA GLY A 1043 -16.41 16.52 34.80
C GLY A 1043 -15.51 15.90 35.85
N THR A 1044 -15.87 16.16 37.11
CA THR A 1044 -15.27 15.51 38.27
C THR A 1044 -16.17 14.40 38.79
N HIS A 1045 -15.55 13.32 39.26
CA HIS A 1045 -16.19 12.26 40.06
C HIS A 1045 -15.08 11.46 40.76
N THR A 1046 -15.27 10.99 41.99
CA THR A 1046 -14.19 10.22 42.65
C THR A 1046 -13.95 8.88 41.97
N TRP A 1047 -14.99 8.14 41.56
CA TRP A 1047 -14.84 6.97 40.67
C TRP A 1047 -15.71 7.07 39.41
N ILE A 1048 -15.10 7.02 38.22
CA ILE A 1048 -15.81 7.10 36.94
C ILE A 1048 -16.58 5.81 36.59
N ASN A 1049 -16.20 4.67 37.17
CA ASN A 1049 -16.87 3.37 37.04
C ASN A 1049 -18.31 3.36 37.58
N ASP A 1050 -18.69 4.35 38.38
CA ASP A 1050 -20.01 4.40 39.01
C ASP A 1050 -21.01 5.26 38.24
N LEU A 1051 -20.56 5.91 37.15
CA LEU A 1051 -21.39 6.71 36.24
C LEU A 1051 -21.77 5.96 34.96
N ASP A 1052 -23.04 6.04 34.56
CA ASP A 1052 -23.49 5.89 33.17
C ASP A 1052 -23.76 7.27 32.55
N PHE A 1053 -23.40 7.43 31.28
CA PHE A 1053 -23.72 8.57 30.43
C PHE A 1053 -24.63 8.12 29.28
N SER A 1054 -25.76 8.79 29.12
CA SER A 1054 -26.70 8.55 28.01
C SER A 1054 -27.09 9.85 27.33
N LEU A 1055 -26.96 9.88 26.01
CA LEU A 1055 -27.42 10.99 25.18
C LEU A 1055 -28.81 10.69 24.64
N THR A 1056 -29.73 11.64 24.81
CA THR A 1056 -31.10 11.60 24.28
C THR A 1056 -31.25 12.69 23.22
N SER A 1057 -31.58 12.31 21.99
CA SER A 1057 -32.09 13.21 20.95
C SER A 1057 -33.60 13.43 21.13
N PRO A 1058 -34.25 14.30 20.32
CA PRO A 1058 -35.71 14.41 20.31
C PRO A 1058 -36.48 13.11 19.99
N ALA A 1059 -35.81 12.06 19.49
CA ALA A 1059 -36.42 10.80 19.08
C ALA A 1059 -35.86 9.54 19.79
N THR A 1060 -34.55 9.48 20.08
CA THR A 1060 -33.82 8.25 20.43
C THR A 1060 -32.90 8.49 21.64
N THR A 1061 -32.54 7.44 22.39
CA THR A 1061 -31.53 7.52 23.47
C THR A 1061 -30.47 6.44 23.29
N VAL A 1062 -29.20 6.84 23.42
CA VAL A 1062 -28.02 5.99 23.26
C VAL A 1062 -27.18 6.05 24.54
N VAL A 1063 -26.70 4.91 25.03
CA VAL A 1063 -25.74 4.86 26.14
C VAL A 1063 -24.34 5.05 25.58
N ILE A 1064 -23.80 6.26 25.73
CA ILE A 1064 -22.54 6.69 25.08
C ILE A 1064 -21.30 6.25 25.88
N MET A 1065 -21.43 6.11 27.20
CA MET A 1065 -20.43 5.51 28.08
C MET A 1065 -21.15 4.83 29.24
N ALA A 1066 -20.84 3.56 29.50
CA ALA A 1066 -21.37 2.81 30.64
C ALA A 1066 -20.24 2.38 31.57
N ARG A 1067 -20.40 2.60 32.88
CA ARG A 1067 -19.55 2.13 34.00
C ARG A 1067 -18.10 1.82 33.63
N SER A 1068 -17.39 2.84 33.18
CA SER A 1068 -16.07 2.67 32.57
C SER A 1068 -14.93 2.71 33.58
N CYS A 1069 -13.83 2.03 33.27
CA CYS A 1069 -12.64 1.94 34.13
C CYS A 1069 -12.91 1.23 35.47
N SER A 1070 -12.21 1.63 36.52
CA SER A 1070 -12.29 1.05 37.86
C SER A 1070 -12.26 2.19 38.90
N SER A 1071 -11.46 2.08 39.95
CA SER A 1071 -11.33 3.09 41.01
C SER A 1071 -10.51 4.32 40.61
N GLN A 1072 -10.75 4.91 39.43
CA GLN A 1072 -10.06 6.11 38.96
C GLN A 1072 -11.01 7.30 38.80
N ASP A 1073 -10.51 8.49 39.14
CA ASP A 1073 -11.26 9.73 39.21
C ASP A 1073 -11.44 10.46 37.86
N ASN A 1074 -12.56 11.16 37.74
CA ASN A 1074 -12.87 12.19 36.75
C ASN A 1074 -13.00 11.71 35.29
N PHE A 1075 -13.46 12.63 34.42
CA PHE A 1075 -13.62 12.40 32.99
C PHE A 1075 -13.39 13.70 32.19
N ASN A 1076 -12.77 13.59 31.03
CA ASN A 1076 -12.54 14.66 30.06
C ASN A 1076 -12.17 14.00 28.72
N LEU A 1077 -13.13 13.92 27.80
CA LEU A 1077 -12.99 13.23 26.51
C LEU A 1077 -13.99 13.77 25.46
N ASN A 1078 -13.81 13.34 24.21
CA ASN A 1078 -14.84 13.41 23.16
C ASN A 1078 -15.25 11.99 22.74
N LEU A 1079 -16.45 11.84 22.16
CA LEU A 1079 -16.94 10.59 21.61
C LEU A 1079 -17.38 10.75 20.15
N ASP A 1080 -16.91 9.84 19.29
CA ASP A 1080 -17.18 9.75 17.85
C ASP A 1080 -16.90 8.28 17.42
N ASP A 1081 -17.74 7.64 16.59
CA ASP A 1081 -17.61 6.22 16.18
C ASP A 1081 -16.68 5.98 14.98
N GLU A 1082 -16.36 7.02 14.23
CA GLU A 1082 -15.40 7.06 13.13
C GLU A 1082 -13.95 7.07 13.67
N ALA A 1083 -13.75 7.59 14.89
CA ALA A 1083 -12.51 7.62 15.66
C ALA A 1083 -11.70 6.31 15.58
N ALA A 1084 -10.37 6.36 15.72
CA ALA A 1084 -9.53 5.18 15.59
C ALA A 1084 -9.95 4.05 16.57
N PRO A 1085 -10.01 2.77 16.13
CA PRO A 1085 -10.48 1.66 16.96
C PRO A 1085 -9.50 1.39 18.11
N GLY A 1086 -9.91 1.75 19.33
CA GLY A 1086 -9.19 1.52 20.57
C GLY A 1086 -10.07 1.80 21.79
N ALA A 1087 -9.64 1.35 22.97
CA ALA A 1087 -10.30 1.69 24.23
C ALA A 1087 -9.85 3.08 24.72
N TRP A 1088 -10.74 3.84 25.33
CA TRP A 1088 -10.37 5.05 26.06
C TRP A 1088 -9.44 4.73 27.25
N PRO A 1089 -8.50 5.63 27.61
CA PRO A 1089 -7.63 5.45 28.76
C PRO A 1089 -8.41 5.49 30.09
N CYS A 1090 -7.81 4.97 31.15
CA CYS A 1090 -8.41 4.93 32.48
C CYS A 1090 -7.45 5.55 33.52
N PRO A 1091 -7.75 6.73 34.10
CA PRO A 1091 -8.98 7.52 33.91
C PRO A 1091 -9.09 8.19 32.53
N PRO A 1092 -10.31 8.41 32.00
CA PRO A 1092 -10.56 8.96 30.66
C PRO A 1092 -10.52 10.49 30.70
N VAL A 1093 -9.38 11.07 31.08
CA VAL A 1093 -9.21 12.52 31.33
C VAL A 1093 -8.36 13.27 30.29
N GLY A 1094 -7.88 12.57 29.26
CA GLY A 1094 -6.89 13.08 28.30
C GLY A 1094 -7.42 14.06 27.25
N GLY A 1095 -8.72 14.36 27.19
CA GLY A 1095 -9.34 15.23 26.18
C GLY A 1095 -9.46 14.62 24.77
N GLY A 1096 -8.90 13.43 24.56
CA GLY A 1096 -8.93 12.72 23.28
C GLY A 1096 -10.31 12.24 22.86
N THR A 1097 -10.45 11.93 21.58
CA THR A 1097 -11.67 11.41 20.96
C THR A 1097 -11.62 9.88 20.87
N TYR A 1098 -12.69 9.20 21.27
CA TYR A 1098 -12.76 7.75 21.39
C TYR A 1098 -14.12 7.19 20.94
N ARG A 1099 -14.17 5.91 20.55
CA ARG A 1099 -15.43 5.27 20.15
C ARG A 1099 -16.39 5.13 21.34
N PRO A 1100 -17.67 5.53 21.22
CA PRO A 1100 -18.68 5.39 22.27
C PRO A 1100 -18.99 3.92 22.60
N SER A 1101 -19.55 3.66 23.77
CA SER A 1101 -20.03 2.31 24.16
C SER A 1101 -21.11 1.77 23.22
N ASN A 1102 -21.88 2.65 22.56
CA ASN A 1102 -22.78 2.34 21.46
C ASN A 1102 -22.65 3.46 20.41
N PRO A 1103 -22.57 3.16 19.10
CA PRO A 1103 -22.40 4.14 18.02
C PRO A 1103 -23.34 5.36 18.08
N LEU A 1104 -22.82 6.57 17.85
CA LEU A 1104 -23.58 7.82 17.69
C LEU A 1104 -24.22 7.91 16.30
N SER A 1105 -23.76 7.15 15.31
CA SER A 1105 -24.49 6.88 14.05
C SER A 1105 -25.91 6.28 14.25
N ALA A 1106 -26.27 5.88 15.47
CA ALA A 1106 -27.66 5.64 15.87
C ALA A 1106 -28.56 6.91 15.84
N PHE A 1107 -27.96 8.10 15.72
CA PHE A 1107 -28.65 9.39 15.52
C PHE A 1107 -28.79 9.79 14.05
N ASP A 1108 -28.10 9.12 13.11
CA ASP A 1108 -28.18 9.45 11.68
C ASP A 1108 -29.59 9.29 11.13
N GLY A 1109 -29.93 10.14 10.15
CA GLY A 1109 -31.26 10.17 9.56
C GLY A 1109 -32.33 10.90 10.39
N GLN A 1110 -32.02 11.32 11.62
CA GLN A 1110 -32.95 12.08 12.48
C GLN A 1110 -32.92 13.59 12.17
N ASP A 1111 -33.99 14.31 12.55
CA ASP A 1111 -34.01 15.78 12.58
C ASP A 1111 -33.33 16.26 13.88
N PRO A 1112 -32.29 17.11 13.82
CA PRO A 1112 -31.60 17.59 15.02
C PRO A 1112 -32.38 18.65 15.80
N ASN A 1113 -33.47 19.17 15.25
CA ASN A 1113 -34.29 20.23 15.83
C ASN A 1113 -35.05 19.76 17.10
N GLY A 1114 -34.69 20.29 18.26
CA GLY A 1114 -35.36 20.04 19.53
C GLY A 1114 -34.41 20.14 20.72
N THR A 1115 -34.82 19.57 21.86
CA THR A 1115 -33.99 19.50 23.06
C THR A 1115 -33.28 18.16 23.13
N TRP A 1116 -31.95 18.21 22.99
CA TRP A 1116 -31.05 17.11 23.34
C TRP A 1116 -30.78 17.13 24.84
N ARG A 1117 -30.55 15.95 25.42
CA ARG A 1117 -30.31 15.81 26.86
C ARG A 1117 -29.17 14.83 27.12
N LEU A 1118 -28.12 15.29 27.80
CA LEU A 1118 -27.18 14.41 28.45
C LEU A 1118 -27.73 14.02 29.82
N THR A 1119 -27.88 12.72 30.04
CA THR A 1119 -28.21 12.12 31.32
C THR A 1119 -26.95 11.50 31.90
N VAL A 1120 -26.58 11.88 33.13
CA VAL A 1120 -25.51 11.22 33.88
C VAL A 1120 -26.14 10.59 35.12
N LYS A 1121 -25.86 9.32 35.37
CA LYS A 1121 -26.44 8.56 36.47
C LYS A 1121 -25.36 7.86 37.27
N ASP A 1122 -25.29 8.18 38.55
CA ASP A 1122 -24.49 7.48 39.55
C ASP A 1122 -25.26 6.28 40.14
N TYR A 1123 -24.54 5.18 40.37
CA TYR A 1123 -25.03 3.93 40.93
C TYR A 1123 -24.50 3.60 42.33
N VAL A 1124 -23.54 4.37 42.84
CA VAL A 1124 -22.88 4.17 44.13
C VAL A 1124 -23.28 5.33 45.05
N THR A 1125 -22.63 5.46 46.21
CA THR A 1125 -22.99 6.43 47.25
C THR A 1125 -21.76 6.80 48.06
N ASN A 1126 -21.74 8.03 48.60
CA ASN A 1126 -20.70 8.66 49.43
C ASN A 1126 -19.53 9.31 48.67
N ASP A 1127 -19.39 9.05 47.37
CA ASP A 1127 -18.56 9.80 46.42
C ASP A 1127 -19.42 10.66 45.48
N GLY A 1128 -18.82 11.61 44.76
CA GLY A 1128 -19.56 12.60 43.96
C GLY A 1128 -18.66 13.54 43.17
N GLY A 1129 -19.25 14.57 42.53
CA GLY A 1129 -18.51 15.56 41.75
C GLY A 1129 -19.39 16.51 40.93
N SER A 1130 -19.06 16.70 39.65
CA SER A 1130 -19.77 17.62 38.76
C SER A 1130 -19.56 17.30 37.27
N LEU A 1131 -20.63 17.31 36.47
CA LEU A 1131 -20.53 17.51 35.02
C LEU A 1131 -20.20 18.98 34.77
N ASN A 1132 -19.01 19.28 34.26
CA ASN A 1132 -18.53 20.64 34.02
C ASN A 1132 -18.82 21.14 32.60
N GLY A 1133 -18.81 20.22 31.63
CA GLY A 1133 -18.97 20.54 30.21
C GLY A 1133 -19.45 19.34 29.41
N TRP A 1134 -20.16 19.65 28.31
CA TRP A 1134 -20.35 18.81 27.13
C TRP A 1134 -20.94 19.67 26.01
N GLY A 1135 -20.97 19.15 24.80
CA GLY A 1135 -21.67 19.71 23.66
C GLY A 1135 -21.81 18.66 22.55
N LEU A 1136 -22.44 19.05 21.45
CA LEU A 1136 -22.57 18.21 20.26
C LEU A 1136 -21.99 18.93 19.05
N ARG A 1137 -21.16 18.27 18.24
CA ARG A 1137 -20.94 18.68 16.85
C ARG A 1137 -21.88 17.83 16.00
N LEU A 1138 -22.83 18.50 15.35
CA LEU A 1138 -23.78 17.84 14.45
C LEU A 1138 -23.46 18.26 13.03
N CYS A 1139 -23.14 17.29 12.17
CA CYS A 1139 -23.19 17.47 10.73
C CYS A 1139 -24.60 17.21 10.25
N THR A 1140 -25.14 18.19 9.55
CA THR A 1140 -26.49 18.14 9.00
C THR A 1140 -26.42 18.26 7.50
N ASN A 1141 -26.94 17.26 6.80
CA ASN A 1141 -27.18 17.32 5.37
C ASN A 1141 -28.44 18.16 5.14
N THR A 1142 -28.27 19.35 4.57
CA THR A 1142 -29.39 20.13 4.01
C THR A 1142 -29.39 19.98 2.50
N GLU A 1143 -30.53 19.58 1.93
CA GLU A 1143 -30.71 19.55 0.48
C GLU A 1143 -30.66 20.97 -0.08
N GLY A 1144 -29.70 21.25 -0.97
CA GLY A 1144 -29.78 22.40 -1.85
C GLY A 1144 -30.99 22.27 -2.79
N PRO A 1145 -31.56 23.38 -3.27
CA PRO A 1145 -32.63 23.31 -4.27
C PRO A 1145 -32.16 22.50 -5.49
N PRO A 1146 -33.03 21.68 -6.10
CA PRO A 1146 -32.64 20.80 -7.21
C PRO A 1146 -32.03 21.61 -8.35
N ALA A 1147 -30.94 21.11 -8.90
CA ALA A 1147 -30.16 21.84 -9.89
C ALA A 1147 -31.02 22.20 -11.12
N PRO A 1148 -30.99 23.46 -11.61
CA PRO A 1148 -31.81 23.87 -12.74
C PRO A 1148 -31.41 23.08 -13.98
N THR A 1149 -32.36 22.37 -14.58
CA THR A 1149 -32.16 21.51 -15.75
C THR A 1149 -31.85 22.33 -17.00
N GLY A 1150 -30.58 22.71 -17.18
CA GLY A 1150 -30.16 23.63 -18.23
C GLY A 1150 -28.66 23.59 -18.51
N ASN A 1151 -28.23 22.61 -19.31
CA ASN A 1151 -26.98 22.56 -20.08
C ASN A 1151 -25.73 23.15 -19.37
N GLU A 1152 -25.06 22.36 -18.52
CA GLU A 1152 -23.70 22.67 -18.10
C GLU A 1152 -22.81 22.91 -19.34
N LYS A 1153 -22.09 24.04 -19.37
CA LYS A 1153 -21.12 24.33 -20.44
C LYS A 1153 -19.90 23.45 -20.23
N ALA A 1154 -19.50 22.70 -21.26
CA ALA A 1154 -18.24 21.98 -21.27
C ALA A 1154 -17.07 22.95 -20.98
N PHE A 1155 -16.30 22.66 -19.93
CA PHE A 1155 -15.15 23.46 -19.53
C PHE A 1155 -13.91 22.95 -20.27
N THR A 1156 -13.68 23.45 -21.48
CA THR A 1156 -12.54 23.04 -22.32
C THR A 1156 -11.23 23.52 -21.72
N VAL A 1157 -10.53 22.65 -21.00
CA VAL A 1157 -9.14 22.87 -20.60
C VAL A 1157 -8.24 22.64 -21.82
N TYR A 1158 -7.48 23.66 -22.20
CA TYR A 1158 -6.41 23.50 -23.19
C TYR A 1158 -5.20 22.85 -22.53
N ALA A 1159 -4.85 21.63 -22.96
CA ALA A 1159 -3.58 21.02 -22.58
C ALA A 1159 -2.43 21.74 -23.30
N TYR A 1160 -1.41 22.15 -22.55
CA TYR A 1160 -0.14 22.60 -23.13
C TYR A 1160 0.69 21.36 -23.51
N ASP A 1161 0.88 21.16 -24.81
CA ASP A 1161 1.70 20.08 -25.36
C ASP A 1161 3.18 20.48 -25.32
N ASN A 1162 3.91 19.99 -24.31
CA ASN A 1162 5.37 20.17 -24.20
C ASN A 1162 6.09 19.21 -25.16
N GLY A 1163 5.99 19.52 -26.46
CA GLY A 1163 6.60 18.74 -27.53
C GLY A 1163 8.12 18.59 -27.38
N ALA A 1164 8.61 17.35 -27.56
CA ALA A 1164 10.04 17.04 -27.48
C ALA A 1164 10.84 17.68 -28.63
N VAL A 1165 12.10 18.01 -28.35
CA VAL A 1165 13.02 18.65 -29.31
C VAL A 1165 13.63 17.60 -30.25
N GLY A 1166 13.64 17.89 -31.55
CA GLY A 1166 14.59 17.30 -32.52
C GLY A 1166 14.01 16.37 -33.60
N ASP A 1167 13.44 16.94 -34.67
CA ASP A 1167 14.14 17.04 -35.97
C ASP A 1167 13.22 17.58 -37.08
N ALA A 1168 13.80 18.26 -38.08
CA ALA A 1168 13.04 18.96 -39.12
C ALA A 1168 13.25 18.37 -40.53
N PRO A 1169 12.21 17.74 -41.11
CA PRO A 1169 12.12 17.53 -42.55
C PRO A 1169 11.17 18.55 -43.22
N THR A 1170 11.66 19.09 -44.34
CA THR A 1170 11.05 20.04 -45.29
C THR A 1170 9.56 19.87 -45.62
N GLN A 1171 8.89 20.99 -45.91
CA GLN A 1171 7.50 21.08 -46.42
C GLN A 1171 7.15 20.06 -47.52
N GLY A 1172 5.98 19.42 -47.37
CA GLY A 1172 5.28 18.66 -48.41
C GLY A 1172 3.81 18.46 -48.03
N ASN A 1173 2.90 18.59 -49.00
CA ASN A 1173 1.44 18.48 -48.74
C ASN A 1173 1.04 17.08 -48.23
N PRO A 1174 0.22 16.97 -47.17
CA PRO A 1174 -0.63 15.81 -46.97
C PRO A 1174 -1.89 15.91 -47.83
N THR A 1175 -2.32 14.80 -48.43
CA THR A 1175 -3.64 14.63 -49.04
C THR A 1175 -4.31 13.41 -48.42
N LEU A 1176 -5.49 13.64 -47.81
CA LEU A 1176 -6.35 12.66 -47.11
C LEU A 1176 -5.74 12.05 -45.84
#